data_AF-A0A8J3KE72-F1
#
_entry.id   AF-A0A8J3KE72-F1
#
_cell.length_a   1.000
_cell.length_b   1.000
_cell.length_c   1.000
_cell.angle_alpha   90.00
_cell.angle_beta   90.00
_cell.angle_gamma   90.00
#
_symmetry.space_group_name_H-M   'P 1'
#
loop_
_entity.id
_entity.type
_entity.pdbx_description
1 polymer ?
#
loop_
_entity_poly.entity_id
_entity_poly.type
_entity_poly.pdbx_seq_one_letter_code
_entity_poly.pdbx_strand_id
1 'polypeptide(L)'
;MLARRRAYSAKGLLTAAAAAALISTTLLVGLASYSGAVIEAGGRAAVAAAPPDERAVEVRLPSRAGGSGWSTSGGEVSKSFSAQTWAETDAKLRASFAARFGDADLTVSSAGYASGLRFTGDTGAATPDSYGVVYARVMFLDELAEHAHLVSGTWPAAGANPAQVVVGEAAAQALDLQVGDEIPLANGITKKDTRVTVSGVFAADRTEDPYWLLVPEMAEGVEAGRSTYGPLVLPREDFFASWSYLGNSGWVVTPDLSRAEPSQLAAARVAASTLHEVPKELGYGDGGQAGSHLERLVERIQQASLVGRSDLLTPQLLISILGGYALLLLAALLTEGRRPETALLRARGASRGQLAGLAAREALLIAAPAAVLAPLLIGPLLGLVKRLPALRSVSVHLEAGITPTTVAVAVAAGLGCVLAMLLPAMRSGGTYVADLAARSRPSRVAAAQRTGLDLALIAFALLAWFQLQQYDSPLSGVAGQLGIDPLLAAAGPLGVLAGAVLALRLLPPLTRLLERLVDRRPWFAAQLGVWQAGRRPHAGPVLLLALSVAVSTLAWTLAATARQSQIDQADHTTGADLRLVETAWSVPPMRVDQVMALPGAVAALPAWRTRMDTGEKATPTTVLSLDSAAAGDVLRLRSDLGDAPALLAAGAAESRRQPGLELPAGTTALRGSVRVTVVDGETKTTRDFLAQPREATVALLTDVHGAVHRVPLAGGTGTDAHAFEVPVPRTAGMRLTGFAVEGQDMLLGVPITWQLSDLATVGEGGMATPLNFDGAGDSAWGLPATTATVQASVKGNAARVELMSFGSPGEYPRYSFTLRQQATPVVVPALATAEALASLHTEVGATLTIPLWGSPTDVHIVGQLTALSGDVDQAALLLDMPALSTQLLQTGWRPPSVTEWWVQTDPATHAQVAAAAAPLPNMQVIDRLALAVHAADDPFGVGARIALFIAALGAIGLALVGVAVDVRATARRRVAELAVLNTLGATPRLLARALMIEQAFLAGLGVAVGLLVGLLVARTTGPLVILTPSASRPVPPALTTTDWLPVLGTAAILLALTLVMAGLVATTMRQRLAAAQLRIGADR
;
A
#
# COMPACT_ATOMS: atom_id res chain seq x y z
N MET A 1 59.08 -15.23 3.48
CA MET A 1 59.96 -14.06 3.18
C MET A 1 59.75 -13.45 1.78
N LEU A 2 59.76 -14.24 0.70
CA LEU A 2 59.62 -13.74 -0.68
C LEU A 2 58.32 -12.94 -0.94
N ALA A 3 57.16 -13.44 -0.50
CA ALA A 3 55.88 -12.74 -0.61
C ALA A 3 55.87 -11.36 0.09
N ARG A 4 56.57 -11.23 1.23
CA ARG A 4 56.66 -9.97 2.00
C ARG A 4 57.50 -8.92 1.29
N ARG A 5 58.67 -9.29 0.74
CA ARG A 5 59.52 -8.37 -0.06
C ARG A 5 58.81 -7.94 -1.35
N ARG A 6 58.05 -8.84 -1.95
CA ARG A 6 57.20 -8.59 -3.13
C ARG A 6 56.04 -7.63 -2.84
N ALA A 7 55.43 -7.74 -1.66
CA ALA A 7 54.42 -6.78 -1.22
C ALA A 7 54.98 -5.36 -1.02
N TYR A 8 56.22 -5.24 -0.56
CA TYR A 8 56.87 -3.94 -0.32
C TYR A 8 57.17 -3.14 -1.60
N SER A 9 57.40 -3.79 -2.75
CA SER A 9 57.64 -3.10 -4.03
C SER A 9 56.35 -2.60 -4.70
N ALA A 10 55.21 -3.21 -4.38
CA ALA A 10 53.90 -2.92 -4.95
C ALA A 10 52.92 -2.24 -3.98
N LYS A 11 53.39 -1.71 -2.83
CA LYS A 11 52.57 -1.19 -1.72
C LYS A 11 51.33 -0.41 -2.15
N GLY A 12 51.49 0.61 -3.01
CA GLY A 12 50.38 1.48 -3.42
C GLY A 12 49.25 0.79 -4.18
N LEU A 13 49.54 -0.27 -4.95
CA LEU A 13 48.52 -1.05 -5.67
C LEU A 13 47.87 -2.09 -4.75
N LEU A 14 48.64 -2.69 -3.84
CA LEU A 14 48.12 -3.64 -2.86
C LEU A 14 47.24 -2.94 -1.81
N THR A 15 47.58 -1.72 -1.38
CA THR A 15 46.74 -0.93 -0.48
C THR A 15 45.43 -0.54 -1.14
N ALA A 16 45.46 -0.22 -2.44
CA ALA A 16 44.24 0.09 -3.18
C ALA A 16 43.36 -1.15 -3.42
N ALA A 17 43.98 -2.30 -3.73
CA ALA A 17 43.28 -3.59 -3.79
C ALA A 17 42.66 -3.96 -2.43
N ALA A 18 43.37 -3.72 -1.33
CA ALA A 18 42.83 -3.92 0.02
C ALA A 18 41.70 -2.96 0.36
N ALA A 19 41.79 -1.68 -0.03
CA ALA A 19 40.71 -0.72 0.14
C ALA A 19 39.47 -1.11 -0.69
N ALA A 20 39.64 -1.47 -1.97
CA ALA A 20 38.54 -1.91 -2.82
C ALA A 20 37.88 -3.20 -2.31
N ALA A 21 38.68 -4.18 -1.87
CA ALA A 21 38.17 -5.40 -1.26
C ALA A 21 37.40 -5.10 0.03
N LEU A 22 37.99 -4.29 0.93
CA LEU A 22 37.34 -3.89 2.17
C LEU A 22 36.02 -3.14 1.93
N ILE A 23 36.01 -2.15 1.03
CA ILE A 23 34.80 -1.40 0.67
C ILE A 23 33.73 -2.33 0.11
N SER A 24 34.08 -3.18 -0.88
CA SER A 24 33.12 -4.08 -1.52
C SER A 24 32.55 -5.09 -0.53
N THR A 25 33.40 -5.74 0.27
CA THR A 25 32.96 -6.70 1.29
C THR A 25 32.12 -6.02 2.38
N THR A 26 32.53 -4.84 2.86
CA THR A 26 31.76 -4.11 3.89
C THR A 26 30.39 -3.68 3.38
N LEU A 27 30.29 -3.23 2.12
CA LEU A 27 29.02 -2.87 1.51
C LEU A 27 28.12 -4.09 1.35
N LEU A 28 28.62 -5.22 0.83
CA LEU A 28 27.82 -6.43 0.65
C LEU A 28 27.33 -7.02 1.98
N VAL A 29 28.20 -7.08 2.99
CA VAL A 29 27.81 -7.54 4.33
C VAL A 29 26.86 -6.54 4.98
N GLY A 30 27.06 -5.23 4.77
CA GLY A 30 26.15 -4.18 5.22
C GLY A 30 24.77 -4.31 4.61
N LEU A 31 24.66 -4.53 3.29
CA LEU A 31 23.37 -4.77 2.61
C LEU A 31 22.71 -6.08 3.06
N ALA A 32 23.48 -7.13 3.34
CA ALA A 32 22.93 -8.39 3.85
C ALA A 32 22.39 -8.26 5.28
N SER A 33 23.12 -7.56 6.16
CA SER A 33 22.65 -7.22 7.51
C SER A 33 21.40 -6.34 7.45
N TYR A 34 21.42 -5.34 6.57
CA TYR A 34 20.31 -4.43 6.34
C TYR A 34 19.06 -5.17 5.83
N SER A 35 19.23 -6.13 4.92
CA SER A 35 18.13 -6.96 4.41
C SER A 35 17.42 -7.74 5.51
N GLY A 36 18.17 -8.35 6.44
CA GLY A 36 17.58 -9.02 7.60
C GLY A 36 16.75 -8.07 8.48
N ALA A 37 17.30 -6.88 8.78
CA ALA A 37 16.62 -5.89 9.60
C ALA A 37 15.36 -5.31 8.93
N VAL A 38 15.39 -5.10 7.61
CA VAL A 38 14.22 -4.65 6.83
C VAL A 38 13.10 -5.68 6.85
N ILE A 39 13.43 -6.96 6.68
CA ILE A 39 12.44 -8.05 6.71
C ILE A 39 11.79 -8.15 8.09
N GLU A 40 12.57 -8.05 9.17
CA GLU A 40 12.03 -8.09 10.53
C GLU A 40 11.15 -6.86 10.81
N ALA A 41 11.62 -5.66 10.47
CA ALA A 41 10.83 -4.44 10.64
C ALA A 41 9.54 -4.47 9.81
N GLY A 42 9.61 -4.98 8.57
CA GLY A 42 8.46 -5.14 7.68
C GLY A 42 7.45 -6.17 8.19
N GLY A 43 7.91 -7.29 8.77
CA GLY A 43 7.04 -8.24 9.47
C GLY A 43 6.29 -7.59 10.64
N ARG A 44 7.00 -6.83 11.49
CA ARG A 44 6.39 -6.09 12.60
C ARG A 44 5.37 -5.05 12.12
N ALA A 45 5.70 -4.30 11.07
CA ALA A 45 4.80 -3.30 10.49
C ALA A 45 3.56 -3.95 9.86
N ALA A 46 3.72 -5.08 9.14
CA ALA A 46 2.62 -5.83 8.55
C ALA A 46 1.66 -6.38 9.61
N VAL A 47 2.17 -6.90 10.74
CA VAL A 47 1.34 -7.32 11.87
C VAL A 47 0.64 -6.09 12.49
N ALA A 48 1.35 -5.01 12.75
CA ALA A 48 0.75 -3.81 13.36
C ALA A 48 -0.35 -3.16 12.51
N ALA A 49 -0.22 -3.20 11.18
CA ALA A 49 -1.20 -2.66 10.25
C ALA A 49 -2.36 -3.62 9.94
N ALA A 50 -2.27 -4.89 10.36
CA ALA A 50 -3.29 -5.88 10.07
C ALA A 50 -4.54 -5.66 10.95
N PRO A 51 -5.74 -5.81 10.38
CA PRO A 51 -6.96 -5.69 11.16
C PRO A 51 -7.03 -6.79 12.23
N PRO A 52 -7.81 -6.58 13.31
CA PRO A 52 -7.78 -7.48 14.47
C PRO A 52 -8.13 -8.94 14.14
N ASP A 53 -9.05 -9.15 13.20
CA ASP A 53 -9.52 -10.47 12.71
C ASP A 53 -8.46 -11.24 11.89
N GLU A 54 -7.51 -10.53 11.29
CA GLU A 54 -6.33 -11.13 10.63
C GLU A 54 -5.21 -11.46 11.63
N ARG A 55 -5.22 -10.89 12.84
CA ARG A 55 -4.18 -11.11 13.85
C ARG A 55 -4.51 -12.19 14.86
N ALA A 56 -5.76 -12.63 14.93
CA ALA A 56 -6.21 -13.55 15.95
C ALA A 56 -7.11 -14.66 15.42
N VAL A 57 -7.25 -15.70 16.22
CA VAL A 57 -8.21 -16.78 16.02
C VAL A 57 -9.35 -16.61 17.01
N GLU A 58 -10.57 -16.51 16.50
CA GLU A 58 -11.78 -16.50 17.32
C GLU A 58 -12.31 -17.92 17.45
N VAL A 59 -12.59 -18.34 18.69
CA VAL A 59 -13.23 -19.61 19.00
C VAL A 59 -14.48 -19.34 19.80
N ARG A 60 -15.65 -19.71 19.28
CA ARG A 60 -16.93 -19.67 19.99
C ARG A 60 -17.43 -21.07 20.22
N LEU A 61 -17.62 -21.42 21.50
CA LEU A 61 -18.20 -22.70 21.90
C LEU A 61 -19.53 -22.46 22.62
N PRO A 62 -20.54 -23.31 22.38
CA PRO A 62 -21.74 -23.30 23.19
C PRO A 62 -21.37 -23.71 24.60
N SER A 63 -22.14 -23.26 25.59
CA SER A 63 -21.93 -23.68 26.98
C SER A 63 -21.89 -25.21 27.10
N ARG A 64 -22.73 -25.96 26.38
CA ARG A 64 -22.84 -27.42 26.55
C ARG A 64 -22.21 -28.23 25.41
N ALA A 65 -21.37 -29.22 25.76
CA ALA A 65 -20.89 -30.23 24.84
C ALA A 65 -22.04 -31.18 24.42
N GLY A 66 -22.24 -31.37 23.11
CA GLY A 66 -23.10 -32.44 22.57
C GLY A 66 -24.57 -32.09 22.21
N GLY A 67 -24.95 -30.82 22.01
CA GLY A 67 -26.25 -30.52 21.38
C GLY A 67 -26.66 -29.04 21.37
N SER A 68 -27.44 -28.64 20.35
CA SER A 68 -28.09 -27.33 20.17
C SER A 68 -29.42 -27.17 20.92
N GLY A 69 -29.72 -28.08 21.86
CA GLY A 69 -31.04 -28.23 22.46
C GLY A 69 -31.27 -27.35 23.69
N TRP A 70 -32.15 -26.36 23.57
CA TRP A 70 -32.81 -25.70 24.69
C TRP A 70 -33.65 -26.74 25.46
N SER A 71 -33.19 -27.21 26.63
CA SER A 71 -34.05 -28.02 27.51
C SER A 71 -34.92 -27.10 28.34
N THR A 72 -36.23 -27.14 28.08
CA THR A 72 -37.27 -26.39 28.80
C THR A 72 -37.79 -27.13 30.04
N SER A 73 -37.28 -28.32 30.35
CA SER A 73 -37.75 -29.07 31.52
C SER A 73 -37.05 -28.57 32.79
N GLY A 74 -37.81 -27.87 33.64
CA GLY A 74 -37.40 -27.28 34.93
C GLY A 74 -36.95 -28.25 36.02
N GLY A 75 -36.28 -29.35 35.68
CA GLY A 75 -35.48 -30.13 36.61
C GLY A 75 -34.08 -29.55 36.64
N GLU A 76 -33.66 -29.05 37.81
CA GLU A 76 -32.32 -28.56 38.15
C GLU A 76 -31.31 -28.63 36.99
N VAL A 77 -31.27 -27.58 36.17
CA VAL A 77 -30.10 -27.30 35.33
C VAL A 77 -28.93 -27.31 36.30
N SER A 78 -28.13 -28.38 36.26
CA SER A 78 -27.20 -28.64 37.35
C SER A 78 -26.27 -27.44 37.45
N LYS A 79 -26.37 -26.72 38.58
CA LYS A 79 -25.51 -25.58 38.91
C LYS A 79 -24.03 -25.98 38.94
N SER A 80 -23.72 -27.26 38.79
CA SER A 80 -22.39 -27.87 38.71
C SER A 80 -21.79 -27.92 37.29
N PHE A 81 -22.47 -27.43 36.26
CA PHE A 81 -21.88 -27.27 34.93
C PHE A 81 -20.91 -26.06 34.85
N SER A 82 -20.75 -25.29 35.95
CA SER A 82 -20.79 -23.84 35.92
C SER A 82 -19.48 -23.07 36.09
N ALA A 83 -18.30 -23.68 36.15
CA ALA A 83 -17.02 -22.93 36.10
C ALA A 83 -15.85 -23.88 35.86
N GLN A 84 -15.92 -25.05 36.47
CA GLN A 84 -14.90 -26.10 36.35
C GLN A 84 -14.80 -26.65 34.92
N THR A 85 -15.93 -26.97 34.28
CA THR A 85 -15.97 -27.44 32.88
C THR A 85 -15.46 -26.36 31.91
N TRP A 86 -15.75 -25.10 32.20
CA TRP A 86 -15.19 -23.98 31.44
C TRP A 86 -13.68 -23.89 31.62
N ALA A 87 -13.17 -23.98 32.86
CA ALA A 87 -11.73 -23.96 33.16
C ALA A 87 -10.98 -25.15 32.54
N GLU A 88 -11.60 -26.34 32.52
CA GLU A 88 -11.06 -27.51 31.80
C GLU A 88 -11.03 -27.29 30.29
N THR A 89 -12.06 -26.64 29.72
CA THR A 89 -12.11 -26.28 28.30
C THR A 89 -11.04 -25.25 27.96
N ASP A 90 -10.90 -24.20 28.78
CA ASP A 90 -9.87 -23.17 28.63
C ASP A 90 -8.45 -23.77 28.70
N ALA A 91 -8.18 -24.65 29.68
CA ALA A 91 -6.90 -25.34 29.78
C ALA A 91 -6.60 -26.23 28.57
N LYS A 92 -7.60 -26.98 28.07
CA LYS A 92 -7.46 -27.80 26.86
C LYS A 92 -7.26 -26.95 25.61
N LEU A 93 -7.97 -25.82 25.50
CA LEU A 93 -7.84 -24.88 24.39
C LEU A 93 -6.43 -24.27 24.38
N ARG A 94 -5.94 -23.76 25.51
CA ARG A 94 -4.57 -23.24 25.64
C ARG A 94 -3.52 -24.28 25.25
N ALA A 95 -3.67 -25.52 25.71
CA ALA A 95 -2.75 -26.61 25.34
C ALA A 95 -2.82 -26.97 23.84
N SER A 96 -4.03 -26.99 23.27
CA SER A 96 -4.28 -27.29 21.86
C SER A 96 -3.65 -26.23 20.93
N PHE A 97 -3.79 -24.94 21.28
CA PHE A 97 -3.18 -23.84 20.53
C PHE A 97 -1.67 -23.75 20.73
N ALA A 98 -1.16 -24.01 21.95
CA ALA A 98 0.29 -24.11 22.19
C ALA A 98 0.95 -25.21 21.35
N ALA A 99 0.29 -26.37 21.21
CA ALA A 99 0.80 -27.45 20.36
C ALA A 99 0.80 -27.11 18.86
N ARG A 100 -0.18 -26.32 18.40
CA ARG A 100 -0.32 -25.91 16.99
C ARG A 100 0.68 -24.83 16.58
N PHE A 101 0.92 -23.85 17.46
CA PHE A 101 1.77 -22.69 17.17
C PHE A 101 3.22 -22.86 17.70
N GLY A 102 3.52 -23.90 18.49
CA GLY A 102 4.86 -24.22 18.98
C GLY A 102 5.36 -23.25 20.06
N ASP A 103 6.65 -22.87 20.02
CA ASP A 103 7.28 -21.89 20.92
C ASP A 103 6.87 -20.43 20.62
N ALA A 104 5.72 -20.20 19.97
CA ALA A 104 5.21 -18.84 19.74
C ALA A 104 4.61 -18.28 21.05
N ASP A 105 4.90 -17.02 21.36
CA ASP A 105 4.23 -16.30 22.44
C ASP A 105 2.75 -16.13 22.07
N LEU A 106 1.87 -16.81 22.80
CA LEU A 106 0.42 -16.81 22.59
C LEU A 106 -0.24 -16.07 23.74
N THR A 107 -1.05 -15.05 23.42
CA THR A 107 -2.01 -14.48 24.37
C THR A 107 -3.39 -15.08 24.10
N VAL A 108 -4.07 -15.51 25.16
CA VAL A 108 -5.41 -16.09 25.06
C VAL A 108 -6.31 -15.37 26.05
N SER A 109 -7.18 -14.53 25.50
CA SER A 109 -8.21 -13.80 26.23
C SER A 109 -9.54 -14.52 26.09
N SER A 110 -10.38 -14.43 27.11
CA SER A 110 -11.60 -15.22 27.18
C SER A 110 -12.79 -14.41 27.67
N ALA A 111 -13.98 -14.84 27.24
CA ALA A 111 -15.25 -14.21 27.59
C ALA A 111 -16.35 -15.26 27.76
N GLY A 112 -17.36 -14.91 28.56
CA GLY A 112 -18.62 -15.63 28.62
C GLY A 112 -19.78 -14.69 28.35
N TYR A 113 -20.72 -15.12 27.51
CA TYR A 113 -21.87 -14.34 27.09
C TYR A 113 -23.13 -14.91 27.70
N ALA A 114 -23.99 -14.09 28.31
CA ALA A 114 -25.33 -14.51 28.67
C ALA A 114 -26.29 -14.29 27.48
N SER A 115 -27.17 -15.26 27.19
CA SER A 115 -28.17 -15.12 26.12
C SER A 115 -29.58 -14.88 26.66
N GLY A 116 -30.40 -14.16 25.89
CA GLY A 116 -31.83 -14.02 26.16
C GLY A 116 -32.20 -13.06 27.29
N LEU A 117 -31.31 -12.13 27.65
CA LEU A 117 -31.60 -11.04 28.58
C LEU A 117 -32.12 -9.83 27.81
N ARG A 118 -33.19 -9.22 28.32
CA ARG A 118 -33.77 -7.99 27.77
C ARG A 118 -33.92 -6.92 28.85
N PHE A 119 -33.81 -5.67 28.46
CA PHE A 119 -34.13 -4.55 29.33
C PHE A 119 -35.65 -4.51 29.58
N THR A 120 -36.06 -4.17 30.80
CA THR A 120 -37.46 -3.92 31.15
C THR A 120 -37.74 -2.52 31.69
N GLY A 121 -36.70 -1.70 31.81
CA GLY A 121 -36.77 -0.30 32.20
C GLY A 121 -36.76 0.63 30.99
N ASP A 122 -36.56 1.92 31.25
CA ASP A 122 -36.27 2.92 30.21
C ASP A 122 -34.92 2.59 29.54
N THR A 123 -34.87 2.64 28.21
CA THR A 123 -33.69 2.32 27.40
C THR A 123 -33.16 3.52 26.63
N GLY A 124 -33.59 4.74 27.00
CA GLY A 124 -33.11 5.97 26.39
C GLY A 124 -33.35 6.01 24.88
N ALA A 125 -32.28 6.22 24.10
CA ALA A 125 -32.34 6.34 22.65
C ALA A 125 -32.24 5.00 21.90
N ALA A 126 -32.23 3.86 22.61
CA ALA A 126 -32.07 2.55 21.99
C ALA A 126 -33.23 2.19 21.05
N THR A 127 -32.90 1.68 19.87
CA THR A 127 -33.87 1.19 18.88
C THR A 127 -34.29 -0.25 19.17
N PRO A 128 -35.57 -0.52 19.46
CA PRO A 128 -36.06 -1.88 19.68
C PRO A 128 -36.10 -2.69 18.39
N ASP A 129 -36.19 -4.02 18.53
CA ASP A 129 -36.39 -4.92 17.39
C ASP A 129 -37.83 -4.85 16.85
N SER A 130 -38.15 -5.66 15.83
CA SER A 130 -39.49 -5.75 15.25
C SER A 130 -40.58 -6.20 16.23
N TYR A 131 -40.21 -6.73 17.39
CA TYR A 131 -41.11 -7.14 18.47
C TYR A 131 -41.16 -6.13 19.62
N GLY A 132 -40.49 -4.97 19.49
CA GLY A 132 -40.45 -3.95 20.55
C GLY A 132 -39.48 -4.27 21.67
N VAL A 133 -38.51 -5.16 21.46
CA VAL A 133 -37.59 -5.66 22.51
C VAL A 133 -36.18 -5.10 22.30
N VAL A 134 -35.57 -4.65 23.41
CA VAL A 134 -34.14 -4.28 23.49
C VAL A 134 -33.42 -5.33 24.33
N TYR A 135 -32.44 -6.00 23.73
CA TYR A 135 -31.65 -7.05 24.37
C TYR A 135 -30.42 -6.46 25.07
N ALA A 136 -30.08 -7.03 26.22
CA ALA A 136 -28.90 -6.66 27.00
C ALA A 136 -27.79 -7.69 26.80
N ARG A 137 -26.58 -7.22 26.49
CA ARG A 137 -25.39 -8.05 26.41
C ARG A 137 -24.64 -8.05 27.73
N VAL A 138 -24.97 -9.03 28.55
CA VAL A 138 -24.32 -9.26 29.84
C VAL A 138 -23.23 -10.32 29.68
N MET A 139 -22.03 -10.02 30.14
CA MET A 139 -20.85 -10.87 29.92
C MET A 139 -19.82 -10.76 31.05
N PHE A 140 -18.91 -11.72 31.13
CA PHE A 140 -17.61 -11.49 31.77
C PHE A 140 -16.54 -11.36 30.69
N LEU A 141 -15.54 -10.54 30.98
CA LEU A 141 -14.35 -10.38 30.17
C LEU A 141 -13.13 -10.55 31.07
N ASP A 142 -12.26 -11.49 30.71
CA ASP A 142 -10.98 -11.64 31.38
C ASP A 142 -10.05 -10.49 31.05
N GLU A 143 -9.22 -10.08 32.01
CA GLU A 143 -8.15 -9.09 31.77
C GLU A 143 -8.67 -7.72 31.27
N LEU A 144 -9.95 -7.38 31.47
CA LEU A 144 -10.53 -6.12 30.98
C LEU A 144 -9.74 -4.88 31.44
N ALA A 145 -9.23 -4.87 32.67
CA ALA A 145 -8.46 -3.77 33.22
C ALA A 145 -7.07 -3.58 32.55
N GLU A 146 -6.60 -4.54 31.75
CA GLU A 146 -5.34 -4.43 30.98
C GLU A 146 -5.57 -3.82 29.59
N HIS A 147 -6.81 -3.82 29.10
CA HIS A 147 -7.18 -3.33 27.76
C HIS A 147 -8.08 -2.07 27.79
N ALA A 148 -8.56 -1.67 28.96
CA ALA A 148 -9.49 -0.57 29.14
C ALA A 148 -9.20 0.26 30.40
N HIS A 149 -9.56 1.53 30.35
CA HIS A 149 -9.55 2.45 31.49
C HIS A 149 -10.97 2.88 31.88
N LEU A 150 -11.15 3.21 33.15
CA LEU A 150 -12.41 3.77 33.65
C LEU A 150 -12.53 5.25 33.27
N VAL A 151 -13.63 5.60 32.62
CA VAL A 151 -14.05 6.99 32.38
C VAL A 151 -14.68 7.55 33.66
N SER A 152 -15.48 6.73 34.35
CA SER A 152 -16.12 7.10 35.63
C SER A 152 -16.42 5.89 36.52
N GLY A 153 -16.56 6.11 37.83
CA GLY A 153 -16.93 5.07 38.81
C GLY A 153 -15.79 4.14 39.20
N THR A 154 -16.11 2.89 39.52
CA THR A 154 -15.19 1.84 39.97
C THR A 154 -15.44 0.51 39.26
N TRP A 155 -14.39 -0.29 39.10
CA TRP A 155 -14.51 -1.68 38.64
C TRP A 155 -15.46 -2.48 39.54
N PRO A 156 -16.19 -3.47 39.00
CA PRO A 156 -17.25 -4.14 39.75
C PRO A 156 -16.66 -5.07 40.82
N ALA A 157 -17.23 -5.03 42.02
CA ALA A 157 -16.80 -5.90 43.11
C ALA A 157 -17.59 -7.21 43.11
N ALA A 158 -16.89 -8.33 43.20
CA ALA A 158 -17.48 -9.65 43.25
C ALA A 158 -18.35 -9.89 44.49
N GLY A 159 -19.47 -10.59 44.31
CA GLY A 159 -20.41 -10.91 45.39
C GLY A 159 -21.23 -9.71 45.88
N ALA A 160 -21.23 -8.60 45.14
CA ALA A 160 -22.10 -7.46 45.43
C ALA A 160 -23.59 -7.83 45.27
N ASN A 161 -24.45 -7.20 46.06
CA ASN A 161 -25.90 -7.40 45.98
C ASN A 161 -26.64 -6.04 46.09
N PRO A 162 -27.27 -5.54 45.01
CA PRO A 162 -27.36 -6.12 43.66
C PRO A 162 -25.99 -6.29 42.98
N ALA A 163 -25.89 -7.19 41.99
CA ALA A 163 -24.64 -7.44 41.29
C ALA A 163 -24.17 -6.19 40.53
N GLN A 164 -22.87 -5.92 40.57
CA GLN A 164 -22.30 -4.73 39.94
C GLN A 164 -21.84 -5.03 38.51
N VAL A 165 -22.11 -4.09 37.61
CA VAL A 165 -21.65 -4.12 36.22
C VAL A 165 -20.90 -2.84 35.87
N VAL A 166 -19.88 -2.95 35.03
CA VAL A 166 -19.32 -1.81 34.30
C VAL A 166 -19.81 -1.83 32.87
N VAL A 167 -20.08 -0.65 32.32
CA VAL A 167 -20.69 -0.48 31.00
C VAL A 167 -19.70 0.19 30.05
N GLY A 168 -19.62 -0.28 28.81
CA GLY A 168 -18.83 0.40 27.78
C GLY A 168 -19.38 1.81 27.50
N GLU A 169 -18.50 2.78 27.27
CA GLU A 169 -18.87 4.20 27.10
C GLU A 169 -19.96 4.41 26.04
N ALA A 170 -19.84 3.80 24.87
CA ALA A 170 -20.82 3.93 23.80
C ALA A 170 -22.19 3.36 24.19
N ALA A 171 -22.24 2.24 24.91
CA ALA A 171 -23.50 1.66 25.40
C ALA A 171 -24.12 2.50 26.52
N ALA A 172 -23.29 3.07 27.40
CA ALA A 172 -23.76 3.96 28.45
C ALA A 172 -24.41 5.22 27.84
N GLN A 173 -23.83 5.78 26.79
CA GLN A 173 -24.41 6.90 26.05
C GLN A 173 -25.71 6.52 25.31
N ALA A 174 -25.73 5.38 24.61
CA ALA A 174 -26.90 4.94 23.84
C ALA A 174 -28.12 4.61 24.72
N LEU A 175 -27.87 4.05 25.90
CA LEU A 175 -28.89 3.65 26.88
C LEU A 175 -29.19 4.73 27.94
N ASP A 176 -28.51 5.88 27.88
CA ASP A 176 -28.58 6.97 28.89
C ASP A 176 -28.31 6.48 30.33
N LEU A 177 -27.28 5.64 30.51
CA LEU A 177 -26.90 5.04 31.79
C LEU A 177 -25.77 5.81 32.48
N GLN A 178 -25.92 6.01 33.79
CA GLN A 178 -24.95 6.66 34.67
C GLN A 178 -24.49 5.74 35.81
N VAL A 179 -23.37 6.09 36.42
CA VAL A 179 -22.85 5.37 37.59
C VAL A 179 -23.85 5.50 38.76
N GLY A 180 -24.28 4.37 39.30
CA GLY A 180 -25.29 4.27 40.35
C GLY A 180 -26.66 3.78 39.88
N ASP A 181 -26.90 3.73 38.57
CA ASP A 181 -28.20 3.31 38.03
C ASP A 181 -28.46 1.82 38.27
N GLU A 182 -29.72 1.48 38.59
CA GLU A 182 -30.20 0.10 38.65
C GLU A 182 -30.83 -0.31 37.32
N ILE A 183 -30.26 -1.31 36.66
CA ILE A 183 -30.74 -1.85 35.39
C ILE A 183 -31.60 -3.09 35.67
N PRO A 184 -32.92 -3.05 35.39
CA PRO A 184 -33.78 -4.21 35.46
C PRO A 184 -33.66 -5.05 34.17
N LEU A 185 -33.30 -6.32 34.34
CA LEU A 185 -33.12 -7.28 33.26
C LEU A 185 -34.10 -8.44 33.42
N ALA A 186 -34.91 -8.70 32.39
CA ALA A 186 -35.74 -9.89 32.33
C ALA A 186 -35.04 -11.01 31.59
N ASN A 187 -35.02 -12.19 32.19
CA ASN A 187 -34.51 -13.39 31.55
C ASN A 187 -35.61 -14.10 30.76
N GLY A 188 -35.47 -14.14 29.44
CA GLY A 188 -36.44 -14.74 28.53
C GLY A 188 -36.63 -16.24 28.73
N ILE A 189 -35.64 -16.95 29.31
CA ILE A 189 -35.67 -18.40 29.53
C ILE A 189 -36.12 -18.76 30.95
N THR A 190 -35.50 -18.19 31.99
CA THR A 190 -35.89 -18.51 33.39
C THR A 190 -37.13 -17.77 33.86
N LYS A 191 -37.60 -16.77 33.09
CA LYS A 191 -38.73 -15.89 33.41
C LYS A 191 -38.56 -15.15 34.74
N LYS A 192 -37.32 -14.97 35.19
CA LYS A 192 -36.96 -14.20 36.39
C LYS A 192 -36.41 -12.84 35.99
N ASP A 193 -36.83 -11.83 36.74
CA ASP A 193 -36.27 -10.49 36.65
C ASP A 193 -35.12 -10.35 37.63
N THR A 194 -34.01 -9.80 37.17
CA THR A 194 -32.79 -9.57 37.95
C THR A 194 -32.42 -8.10 37.84
N ARG A 195 -31.81 -7.53 38.90
CA ARG A 195 -31.31 -6.16 38.87
C ARG A 195 -29.80 -6.16 38.99
N VAL A 196 -29.16 -5.30 38.22
CA VAL A 196 -27.71 -5.02 38.30
C VAL A 196 -27.50 -3.53 38.49
N THR A 197 -26.42 -3.15 39.16
CA THR A 197 -26.09 -1.75 39.44
C THR A 197 -24.86 -1.34 38.62
N VAL A 198 -24.92 -0.20 37.94
CA VAL A 198 -23.79 0.36 37.20
C VAL A 198 -22.75 0.89 38.19
N SER A 199 -21.62 0.21 38.34
CA SER A 199 -20.53 0.65 39.22
C SER A 199 -19.55 1.59 38.53
N GLY A 200 -19.46 1.55 37.20
CA GLY A 200 -18.54 2.37 36.41
C GLY A 200 -18.79 2.32 34.91
N VAL A 201 -18.21 3.27 34.19
CA VAL A 201 -18.19 3.35 32.73
C VAL A 201 -16.75 3.25 32.26
N PHE A 202 -16.46 2.40 31.27
CA PHE A 202 -15.11 2.19 30.75
C PHE A 202 -15.00 2.48 29.26
N ALA A 203 -13.80 2.87 28.83
CA ALA A 203 -13.44 3.06 27.43
C ALA A 203 -12.24 2.16 27.08
N ALA A 204 -12.17 1.70 25.84
CA ALA A 204 -11.06 0.91 25.35
C ALA A 204 -9.79 1.76 25.24
N ASP A 205 -8.64 1.24 25.66
CA ASP A 205 -7.35 1.94 25.51
C ASP A 205 -6.90 1.98 24.04
N ARG A 206 -7.09 0.85 23.35
CA ARG A 206 -6.78 0.66 21.92
C ARG A 206 -7.92 -0.11 21.28
N THR A 207 -8.70 0.54 20.42
CA THR A 207 -9.86 -0.05 19.74
C THR A 207 -9.47 -1.15 18.76
N GLU A 208 -8.26 -1.10 18.22
CA GLU A 208 -7.68 -2.08 17.30
C GLU A 208 -7.04 -3.30 17.98
N ASP A 209 -7.17 -3.45 19.30
CA ASP A 209 -6.71 -4.65 20.00
C ASP A 209 -7.57 -5.87 19.62
N PRO A 210 -6.99 -7.01 19.17
CA PRO A 210 -7.74 -8.25 18.91
C PRO A 210 -8.61 -8.72 20.08
N TYR A 211 -8.27 -8.32 21.31
CA TYR A 211 -9.12 -8.49 22.49
C TYR A 211 -10.59 -8.12 22.25
N TRP A 212 -10.85 -7.02 21.53
CA TRP A 212 -12.20 -6.51 21.27
C TRP A 212 -13.01 -7.33 20.26
N LEU A 213 -12.43 -8.34 19.61
CA LEU A 213 -13.22 -9.33 18.84
C LEU A 213 -14.19 -10.12 19.73
N LEU A 214 -13.91 -10.20 21.05
CA LEU A 214 -14.85 -10.73 22.04
C LEU A 214 -16.08 -9.83 22.24
N VAL A 215 -16.02 -8.56 21.81
CA VAL A 215 -17.06 -7.56 22.10
C VAL A 215 -17.35 -6.74 20.84
N PRO A 216 -18.06 -7.30 19.83
CA PRO A 216 -18.33 -6.59 18.59
C PRO A 216 -19.16 -5.31 18.80
N GLU A 217 -19.96 -5.25 19.86
CA GLU A 217 -20.73 -4.07 20.27
C GLU A 217 -19.91 -2.95 20.94
N MET A 218 -18.60 -3.12 21.20
CA MET A 218 -17.79 -2.15 21.98
C MET A 218 -17.73 -0.75 21.35
N ALA A 219 -17.65 -0.67 20.02
CA ALA A 219 -17.46 0.60 19.31
C ALA A 219 -18.73 1.47 19.28
N GLU A 220 -19.90 0.86 19.04
CA GLU A 220 -21.17 1.57 18.85
C GLU A 220 -22.13 1.44 20.05
N GLY A 221 -21.79 0.60 21.03
CA GLY A 221 -22.66 0.27 22.16
C GLY A 221 -23.81 -0.68 21.82
N VAL A 222 -23.89 -1.10 20.55
CA VAL A 222 -24.91 -1.99 19.99
C VAL A 222 -24.27 -2.96 19.00
N GLU A 223 -24.75 -4.21 18.98
CA GLU A 223 -24.29 -5.23 18.04
C GLU A 223 -24.86 -4.92 16.65
N ALA A 224 -23.99 -4.79 15.64
CA ALA A 224 -24.38 -4.45 14.28
C ALA A 224 -25.51 -5.37 13.74
N GLY A 225 -26.60 -4.75 13.28
CA GLY A 225 -27.77 -5.45 12.73
C GLY A 225 -28.69 -6.11 13.77
N ARG A 226 -28.51 -5.85 15.06
CA ARG A 226 -29.33 -6.39 16.16
C ARG A 226 -29.68 -5.31 17.18
N SER A 227 -30.80 -5.47 17.87
CA SER A 227 -31.18 -4.60 18.99
C SER A 227 -30.54 -5.07 20.32
N THR A 228 -29.27 -5.47 20.28
CA THR A 228 -28.53 -5.99 21.44
C THR A 228 -27.49 -4.97 21.89
N TYR A 229 -27.66 -4.39 23.08
CA TYR A 229 -26.82 -3.31 23.60
C TYR A 229 -25.87 -3.79 24.69
N GLY A 230 -24.65 -3.27 24.70
CA GLY A 230 -23.60 -3.57 25.67
C GLY A 230 -22.21 -3.14 25.19
N PRO A 231 -21.12 -3.56 25.86
CA PRO A 231 -21.07 -4.60 26.88
C PRO A 231 -21.49 -4.14 28.28
N LEU A 232 -22.21 -5.00 29.02
CA LEU A 232 -22.40 -4.92 30.47
C LEU A 232 -21.54 -6.02 31.10
N VAL A 233 -20.41 -5.63 31.69
CA VAL A 233 -19.38 -6.56 32.18
C VAL A 233 -19.46 -6.71 33.69
N LEU A 234 -19.48 -7.95 34.17
CA LEU A 234 -19.49 -8.30 35.60
C LEU A 234 -18.32 -9.22 35.95
N PRO A 235 -18.00 -9.37 37.25
CA PRO A 235 -16.98 -10.31 37.70
C PRO A 235 -17.30 -11.74 37.26
N ARG A 236 -16.26 -12.49 36.87
CA ARG A 236 -16.37 -13.86 36.37
C ARG A 236 -17.15 -14.77 37.32
N GLU A 237 -16.91 -14.64 38.63
CA GLU A 237 -17.59 -15.43 39.67
C GLU A 237 -19.09 -15.14 39.77
N ASP A 238 -19.50 -13.88 39.63
CA ASP A 238 -20.90 -13.47 39.64
C ASP A 238 -21.61 -13.96 38.37
N PHE A 239 -20.93 -13.91 37.22
CA PHE A 239 -21.43 -14.45 35.95
C PHE A 239 -21.73 -15.94 36.08
N PHE A 240 -20.78 -16.70 36.61
CA PHE A 240 -20.94 -18.14 36.75
C PHE A 240 -21.99 -18.54 37.78
N ALA A 241 -22.16 -17.73 38.84
CA ALA A 241 -23.17 -17.94 39.87
C ALA A 241 -24.61 -17.80 39.35
N SER A 242 -24.88 -16.82 38.46
CA SER A 242 -26.25 -16.39 38.16
C SER A 242 -26.64 -16.30 36.67
N TRP A 243 -25.69 -16.43 35.73
CA TRP A 243 -25.95 -16.25 34.29
C TRP A 243 -25.33 -17.32 33.37
N SER A 244 -24.56 -18.28 33.92
CA SER A 244 -23.85 -19.32 33.16
C SER A 244 -24.71 -20.31 32.36
N TYR A 245 -25.98 -20.47 32.71
CA TYR A 245 -26.86 -21.52 32.17
C TYR A 245 -27.45 -21.18 30.78
N LEU A 246 -27.21 -19.98 30.23
CA LEU A 246 -27.76 -19.53 28.94
C LEU A 246 -26.68 -19.08 27.95
N GLY A 247 -25.43 -19.45 28.18
CA GLY A 247 -24.32 -18.75 27.56
C GLY A 247 -23.59 -19.45 26.42
N ASN A 248 -22.83 -18.66 25.70
CA ASN A 248 -21.71 -19.12 24.88
C ASN A 248 -20.42 -18.71 25.59
N SER A 249 -19.32 -19.38 25.27
CA SER A 249 -17.98 -18.97 25.68
C SER A 249 -17.17 -18.61 24.43
N GLY A 250 -16.41 -17.53 24.52
CA GLY A 250 -15.55 -17.04 23.45
C GLY A 250 -14.10 -17.01 23.91
N TRP A 251 -13.20 -17.33 23.00
CA TRP A 251 -11.77 -17.14 23.17
C TRP A 251 -11.22 -16.42 21.96
N VAL A 252 -10.28 -15.52 22.21
CA VAL A 252 -9.45 -14.90 21.19
C VAL A 252 -8.02 -15.33 21.46
N VAL A 253 -7.44 -16.06 20.50
CA VAL A 253 -6.05 -16.51 20.55
C VAL A 253 -5.23 -15.64 19.61
N THR A 254 -4.31 -14.87 20.17
CA THR A 254 -3.46 -13.95 19.40
C THR A 254 -2.01 -14.46 19.41
N PRO A 255 -1.52 -15.03 18.30
CA PRO A 255 -0.11 -15.36 18.16
C PRO A 255 0.74 -14.11 17.90
N ASP A 256 1.87 -13.95 18.57
CA ASP A 256 2.85 -12.92 18.20
C ASP A 256 3.62 -13.33 16.95
N LEU A 257 3.16 -12.85 15.79
CA LEU A 257 3.83 -13.06 14.51
C LEU A 257 4.81 -11.94 14.15
N SER A 258 5.01 -10.95 15.03
CA SER A 258 5.79 -9.74 14.73
C SER A 258 7.26 -10.06 14.41
N ARG A 259 7.82 -11.12 15.00
CA ARG A 259 9.18 -11.63 14.74
C ARG A 259 9.20 -13.08 14.22
N ALA A 260 8.12 -13.56 13.62
CA ALA A 260 8.00 -14.95 13.23
C ALA A 260 9.02 -15.35 12.14
N GLU A 261 9.75 -16.45 12.40
CA GLU A 261 10.59 -17.10 11.39
C GLU A 261 9.73 -17.80 10.31
N PRO A 262 10.29 -18.11 9.12
CA PRO A 262 9.56 -18.81 8.06
C PRO A 262 8.90 -20.12 8.49
N SER A 263 9.50 -20.85 9.44
CA SER A 263 8.94 -22.06 10.05
C SER A 263 7.71 -21.76 10.91
N GLN A 264 7.73 -20.68 11.69
CA GLN A 264 6.60 -20.24 12.52
C GLN A 264 5.44 -19.72 11.64
N LEU A 265 5.73 -19.00 10.56
CA LEU A 265 4.71 -18.61 9.57
C LEU A 265 4.09 -19.83 8.88
N ALA A 266 4.88 -20.86 8.55
CA ALA A 266 4.37 -22.11 8.02
C ALA A 266 3.48 -22.84 9.03
N ALA A 267 3.87 -22.87 10.31
CA ALA A 267 3.06 -23.43 11.39
C ALA A 267 1.74 -22.67 11.56
N ALA A 268 1.76 -21.34 11.54
CA ALA A 268 0.57 -20.50 11.61
C ALA A 268 -0.41 -20.75 10.44
N ARG A 269 0.11 -20.95 9.22
CA ARG A 269 -0.71 -21.33 8.06
C ARG A 269 -1.36 -22.70 8.22
N VAL A 270 -0.61 -23.68 8.71
CA VAL A 270 -1.14 -25.02 8.99
C VAL A 270 -2.20 -24.96 10.11
N ALA A 271 -1.94 -24.20 11.17
CA ALA A 271 -2.88 -23.98 12.26
C ALA A 271 -4.19 -23.35 11.76
N ALA A 272 -4.11 -22.31 10.91
CA ALA A 272 -5.27 -21.69 10.29
C ALA A 272 -6.10 -22.69 9.45
N SER A 273 -5.43 -23.54 8.66
CA SER A 273 -6.10 -24.55 7.84
C SER A 273 -6.77 -25.69 8.62
N THR A 274 -6.38 -25.89 9.88
CA THR A 274 -6.89 -26.97 10.75
C THR A 274 -7.83 -26.45 11.85
N LEU A 275 -8.23 -25.16 11.81
CA LEU A 275 -9.12 -24.56 12.82
C LEU A 275 -10.48 -25.25 12.92
N HIS A 276 -11.04 -25.74 11.82
CA HIS A 276 -12.31 -26.47 11.82
C HIS A 276 -12.27 -27.76 12.67
N GLU A 277 -11.09 -28.31 12.97
CA GLU A 277 -10.94 -29.49 13.82
C GLU A 277 -10.95 -29.15 15.32
N VAL A 278 -10.67 -27.90 15.70
CA VAL A 278 -10.54 -27.47 17.10
C VAL A 278 -11.82 -27.74 17.92
N PRO A 279 -13.04 -27.40 17.46
CA PRO A 279 -14.26 -27.75 18.19
C PRO A 279 -14.46 -29.26 18.39
N LYS A 280 -14.01 -30.09 17.43
CA LYS A 280 -14.11 -31.55 17.49
C LYS A 280 -13.13 -32.13 18.51
N GLU A 281 -11.89 -31.65 18.55
CA GLU A 281 -10.89 -32.03 19.55
C GLU A 281 -11.30 -31.67 20.98
N LEU A 282 -11.98 -30.53 21.15
CA LEU A 282 -12.49 -30.08 22.44
C LEU A 282 -13.78 -30.81 22.88
N GLY A 283 -14.35 -31.68 22.03
CA GLY A 283 -15.53 -32.49 22.34
C GLY A 283 -16.88 -31.82 22.03
N TYR A 284 -16.90 -30.72 21.27
CA TYR A 284 -18.11 -29.96 20.93
C TYR A 284 -18.68 -30.32 19.54
N GLY A 285 -17.98 -31.12 18.74
CA GLY A 285 -18.44 -31.57 17.42
C GLY A 285 -18.67 -30.39 16.47
N ASP A 286 -19.79 -30.40 15.73
CA ASP A 286 -20.18 -29.31 14.83
C ASP A 286 -20.92 -28.15 15.55
N GLY A 287 -21.05 -28.23 16.88
CA GLY A 287 -21.73 -27.20 17.68
C GLY A 287 -20.87 -25.96 17.99
N GLY A 288 -19.55 -26.04 17.81
CA GLY A 288 -18.62 -24.93 18.01
C GLY A 288 -18.10 -24.35 16.70
N GLN A 289 -17.66 -23.10 16.74
CA GLN A 289 -17.07 -22.38 15.61
C GLN A 289 -15.67 -21.91 15.98
N ALA A 290 -14.72 -22.11 15.07
CA ALA A 290 -13.38 -21.55 15.15
C ALA A 290 -13.04 -20.98 13.77
N GLY A 291 -12.65 -19.70 13.74
CA GLY A 291 -12.40 -18.98 12.50
C GLY A 291 -11.28 -17.95 12.69
N SER A 292 -10.63 -17.63 11.58
CA SER A 292 -9.59 -16.61 11.53
C SER A 292 -9.37 -16.19 10.08
N HIS A 293 -8.78 -15.01 9.88
CA HIS A 293 -8.22 -14.59 8.61
C HIS A 293 -6.69 -14.52 8.64
N LEU A 294 -6.05 -15.20 9.60
CA LEU A 294 -4.60 -15.24 9.80
C LEU A 294 -3.83 -15.69 8.54
N GLU A 295 -4.43 -16.53 7.70
CA GLU A 295 -3.83 -16.95 6.43
C GLU A 295 -3.53 -15.76 5.51
N ARG A 296 -4.36 -14.72 5.51
CA ARG A 296 -4.14 -13.49 4.73
C ARG A 296 -2.94 -12.71 5.25
N LEU A 297 -2.80 -12.60 6.57
CA LEU A 297 -1.65 -11.95 7.19
C LEU A 297 -0.35 -12.71 6.91
N VAL A 298 -0.36 -14.03 7.07
CA VAL A 298 0.81 -14.89 6.79
C VAL A 298 1.22 -14.77 5.31
N GLU A 299 0.27 -14.81 4.39
CA GLU A 299 0.54 -14.64 2.96
C GLU A 299 1.11 -13.26 2.65
N ARG A 300 0.55 -12.19 3.23
CA ARG A 300 1.03 -10.81 3.09
C ARG A 300 2.47 -10.66 3.60
N ILE A 301 2.79 -11.22 4.78
CA ILE A 301 4.16 -11.19 5.34
C ILE A 301 5.13 -11.97 4.44
N GLN A 302 4.74 -13.15 3.95
CA GLN A 302 5.59 -13.97 3.07
C GLN A 302 5.86 -13.27 1.74
N GLN A 303 4.83 -12.72 1.10
CA GLN A 303 4.95 -11.97 -0.16
C GLN A 303 5.83 -10.73 0.03
N ALA A 304 5.57 -9.92 1.08
CA ALA A 304 6.33 -8.70 1.33
C ALA A 304 7.80 -9.00 1.67
N SER A 305 8.08 -10.09 2.40
CA SER A 305 9.45 -10.57 2.66
C SER A 305 10.18 -11.00 1.38
N LEU A 306 9.49 -11.70 0.48
CA LEU A 306 10.05 -12.11 -0.82
C LEU A 306 10.35 -10.89 -1.71
N VAL A 307 9.43 -9.93 -1.78
CA VAL A 307 9.62 -8.67 -2.50
C VAL A 307 10.79 -7.90 -1.91
N GLY A 308 10.82 -7.72 -0.57
CA GLY A 308 11.91 -7.04 0.12
C GLY A 308 13.27 -7.69 -0.13
N ARG A 309 13.37 -9.01 -0.18
CA ARG A 309 14.61 -9.71 -0.57
C ARG A 309 14.98 -9.43 -2.02
N SER A 310 14.01 -9.49 -2.93
CA SER A 310 14.21 -9.25 -4.36
C SER A 310 14.70 -7.82 -4.64
N ASP A 311 14.05 -6.81 -4.04
CA ASP A 311 14.40 -5.40 -4.23
C ASP A 311 15.82 -5.08 -3.76
N LEU A 312 16.30 -5.79 -2.74
CA LEU A 312 17.64 -5.65 -2.20
C LEU A 312 18.72 -6.39 -3.02
N LEU A 313 18.36 -7.29 -3.93
CA LEU A 313 19.32 -7.96 -4.80
C LEU A 313 19.89 -7.03 -5.85
N THR A 314 19.07 -6.15 -6.42
CA THR A 314 19.53 -5.17 -7.44
C THR A 314 20.74 -4.35 -6.96
N PRO A 315 20.69 -3.65 -5.80
CA PRO A 315 21.84 -2.92 -5.31
C PRO A 315 23.03 -3.83 -4.90
N GLN A 316 22.78 -5.04 -4.40
CA GLN A 316 23.85 -6.02 -4.12
C GLN A 316 24.59 -6.45 -5.39
N LEU A 317 23.86 -6.69 -6.48
CA LEU A 317 24.43 -7.04 -7.78
C LEU A 317 25.19 -5.86 -8.40
N LEU A 318 24.67 -4.63 -8.31
CA LEU A 318 25.38 -3.43 -8.75
C LEU A 318 26.73 -3.27 -8.04
N ILE A 319 26.75 -3.42 -6.71
CA ILE A 319 27.99 -3.36 -5.91
C ILE A 319 28.92 -4.52 -6.28
N SER A 320 28.40 -5.73 -6.45
CA SER A 320 29.19 -6.91 -6.81
C SER A 320 29.87 -6.75 -8.16
N ILE A 321 29.14 -6.27 -9.16
CA ILE A 321 29.65 -6.01 -10.52
C ILE A 321 30.72 -4.92 -10.47
N LEU A 322 30.43 -3.79 -9.81
CA LEU A 322 31.35 -2.66 -9.76
C LEU A 322 32.62 -2.97 -8.94
N GLY A 323 32.47 -3.61 -7.78
CA GLY A 323 33.57 -4.05 -6.92
C GLY A 323 34.42 -5.12 -7.60
N GLY A 324 33.78 -6.11 -8.23
CA GLY A 324 34.45 -7.13 -9.03
C GLY A 324 35.24 -6.54 -10.19
N TYR A 325 34.66 -5.57 -10.91
CA TYR A 325 35.35 -4.85 -11.99
C TYR A 325 36.54 -4.03 -11.47
N ALA A 326 36.38 -3.28 -10.38
CA ALA A 326 37.44 -2.52 -9.75
C ALA A 326 38.62 -3.43 -9.34
N LEU A 327 38.33 -4.59 -8.73
CA LEU A 327 39.34 -5.57 -8.34
C LEU A 327 40.03 -6.22 -9.54
N LEU A 328 39.29 -6.55 -10.60
CA LEU A 328 39.87 -7.07 -11.85
C LEU A 328 40.81 -6.05 -12.48
N LEU A 329 40.43 -4.77 -12.51
CA LEU A 329 41.28 -3.68 -13.01
C LEU A 329 42.56 -3.56 -12.15
N LEU A 330 42.42 -3.57 -10.82
CA LEU A 330 43.54 -3.50 -9.89
C LEU A 330 44.48 -4.70 -10.04
N ALA A 331 43.93 -5.90 -10.18
CA ALA A 331 44.67 -7.14 -10.40
C ALA A 331 45.37 -7.14 -11.76
N ALA A 332 44.73 -6.62 -12.81
CA ALA A 332 45.36 -6.46 -14.12
C ALA A 332 46.55 -5.49 -14.06
N LEU A 333 46.40 -4.34 -13.38
CA LEU A 333 47.48 -3.37 -13.17
C LEU A 333 48.62 -3.94 -12.31
N LEU A 334 48.30 -4.72 -11.28
CA LEU A 334 49.28 -5.45 -10.46
C LEU A 334 50.07 -6.47 -11.29
N THR A 335 49.36 -7.25 -12.11
CA THR A 335 49.97 -8.27 -12.98
C THR A 335 50.89 -7.61 -14.01
N GLU A 336 50.44 -6.50 -14.61
CA GLU A 336 51.23 -5.75 -15.58
C GLU A 336 52.49 -5.12 -14.97
N GLY A 337 52.39 -4.55 -13.77
CA GLY A 337 53.53 -4.00 -13.03
C GLY A 337 54.55 -5.06 -12.60
N ARG A 338 54.15 -6.34 -12.52
CA ARG A 338 55.00 -7.46 -12.08
C ARG A 338 55.52 -8.33 -13.21
N ARG A 339 55.17 -8.01 -14.46
CA ARG A 339 55.68 -8.70 -15.66
C ARG A 339 57.19 -8.96 -15.65
N PRO A 340 58.08 -7.99 -15.37
CA PRO A 340 59.53 -8.24 -15.40
C PRO A 340 59.97 -9.26 -14.34
N GLU A 341 59.37 -9.23 -13.17
CA GLU A 341 59.66 -10.18 -12.09
C GLU A 341 59.15 -11.59 -12.42
N THR A 342 57.92 -11.70 -12.94
CA THR A 342 57.35 -12.99 -13.36
C THR A 342 58.14 -13.64 -14.49
N ALA A 343 58.70 -12.82 -15.40
CA ALA A 343 59.57 -13.30 -16.47
C ALA A 343 60.88 -13.88 -15.91
N LEU A 344 61.50 -13.20 -14.94
CA LEU A 344 62.72 -13.69 -14.27
C LEU A 344 62.48 -15.00 -13.49
N LEU A 345 61.35 -15.11 -12.78
CA LEU A 345 60.98 -16.34 -12.07
C LEU A 345 60.76 -17.52 -13.01
N ARG A 346 60.17 -17.29 -14.19
CA ARG A 346 60.05 -18.31 -15.24
C ARG A 346 61.37 -18.69 -15.86
N ALA A 347 62.26 -17.72 -16.10
CA ALA A 347 63.61 -17.99 -16.59
C ALA A 347 64.42 -18.85 -15.60
N ARG A 348 64.06 -18.82 -14.31
CA ARG A 348 64.61 -19.68 -13.24
C ARG A 348 63.83 -21.00 -13.05
N GLY A 349 62.92 -21.35 -13.96
CA GLY A 349 62.20 -22.63 -13.95
C GLY A 349 60.88 -22.68 -13.17
N ALA A 350 60.33 -21.56 -12.71
CA ALA A 350 59.07 -21.57 -11.95
C ALA A 350 57.87 -22.01 -12.82
N SER A 351 57.08 -22.96 -12.31
CA SER A 351 55.89 -23.49 -13.00
C SER A 351 54.69 -22.53 -12.94
N ARG A 352 53.70 -22.71 -13.84
CA ARG A 352 52.46 -21.91 -13.84
C ARG A 352 51.68 -22.05 -12.52
N GLY A 353 51.64 -23.25 -11.95
CA GLY A 353 51.00 -23.52 -10.66
C GLY A 353 51.70 -22.82 -9.49
N GLN A 354 53.03 -22.76 -9.49
CA GLN A 354 53.80 -22.04 -8.46
C GLN A 354 53.55 -20.53 -8.52
N LEU A 355 53.43 -19.94 -9.72
CA LEU A 355 53.10 -18.53 -9.89
C LEU A 355 51.65 -18.23 -9.49
N ALA A 356 50.70 -19.10 -9.86
CA ALA A 356 49.30 -18.98 -9.43
C ALA A 356 49.16 -19.13 -7.91
N GLY A 357 49.87 -20.07 -7.27
CA GLY A 357 49.89 -20.23 -5.83
C GLY A 357 50.48 -19.03 -5.07
N LEU A 358 51.47 -18.34 -5.66
CA LEU A 358 51.96 -17.06 -5.12
C LEU A 358 50.91 -15.96 -5.22
N ALA A 359 50.21 -15.85 -6.35
CA ALA A 359 49.12 -14.88 -6.51
C ALA A 359 47.95 -15.18 -5.57
N ALA A 360 47.60 -16.45 -5.36
CA ALA A 360 46.55 -16.89 -4.45
C ALA A 360 46.85 -16.49 -2.99
N ARG A 361 48.09 -16.71 -2.53
CA ARG A 361 48.52 -16.30 -1.18
C ARG A 361 48.46 -14.80 -0.96
N GLU A 362 48.81 -14.02 -1.98
CA GLU A 362 48.71 -12.56 -1.89
C GLU A 362 47.27 -12.06 -1.91
N ALA A 363 46.42 -12.65 -2.76
CA ALA A 363 45.00 -12.36 -2.80
C ALA A 363 44.33 -12.72 -1.47
N LEU A 364 44.68 -13.87 -0.87
CA LEU A 364 44.22 -14.27 0.46
C LEU A 364 44.67 -13.29 1.55
N LEU A 365 45.90 -12.78 1.47
CA LEU A 365 46.42 -11.79 2.42
C LEU A 365 45.67 -10.44 2.35
N ILE A 366 45.01 -10.16 1.23
CA ILE A 366 44.16 -8.97 1.05
C ILE A 366 42.71 -9.26 1.44
N ALA A 367 42.15 -10.39 0.97
CA ALA A 367 40.74 -10.71 1.13
C ALA A 367 40.39 -11.19 2.55
N ALA A 368 41.28 -11.92 3.23
CA ALA A 368 40.98 -12.45 4.57
C ALA A 368 40.81 -11.32 5.62
N PRO A 369 41.69 -10.29 5.70
CA PRO A 369 41.43 -9.16 6.59
C PRO A 369 40.14 -8.41 6.23
N ALA A 370 39.82 -8.27 4.94
CA ALA A 370 38.58 -7.63 4.51
C ALA A 370 37.34 -8.43 4.98
N ALA A 371 37.36 -9.75 4.87
CA ALA A 371 36.27 -10.63 5.33
C ALA A 371 36.08 -10.61 6.84
N VAL A 372 37.16 -10.44 7.63
CA VAL A 372 37.08 -10.34 9.10
C VAL A 372 36.66 -8.93 9.54
N LEU A 373 37.21 -7.88 8.93
CA LEU A 373 36.93 -6.50 9.31
C LEU A 373 35.54 -6.03 8.87
N ALA A 374 35.00 -6.55 7.76
CA ALA A 374 33.71 -6.10 7.23
C ALA A 374 32.56 -6.25 8.25
N PRO A 375 32.30 -7.42 8.87
CA PRO A 375 31.28 -7.55 9.91
C PRO A 375 31.49 -6.61 11.11
N LEU A 376 32.74 -6.35 11.49
CA LEU A 376 33.09 -5.47 12.62
C LEU A 376 32.89 -3.98 12.30
N LEU A 377 33.06 -3.58 11.04
CA LEU A 377 32.97 -2.18 10.61
C LEU A 377 31.53 -1.72 10.38
N ILE A 378 30.58 -2.63 10.18
CA ILE A 378 29.20 -2.27 9.82
C ILE A 378 28.51 -1.48 10.93
N GLY A 379 28.59 -1.92 12.18
CA GLY A 379 28.01 -1.21 13.33
C GLY A 379 28.39 0.28 13.39
N PRO A 380 29.70 0.62 13.47
CA PRO A 380 30.12 2.01 13.53
C PRO A 380 29.85 2.80 12.24
N LEU A 381 29.94 2.17 11.06
CA LEU A 381 29.63 2.83 9.79
C LEU A 381 28.14 3.20 9.68
N LEU A 382 27.25 2.29 10.08
CA LEU A 382 25.82 2.59 10.15
C LEU A 382 25.50 3.67 11.19
N GLY A 383 26.23 3.69 12.32
CA GLY A 383 26.14 4.77 13.31
C GLY A 383 26.55 6.15 12.74
N LEU A 384 27.53 6.21 11.84
CA LEU A 384 27.91 7.42 11.11
C LEU A 384 26.85 7.85 10.09
N VAL A 385 26.24 6.87 9.40
CA VAL A 385 25.17 7.13 8.42
C VAL A 385 23.94 7.75 9.10
N LYS A 386 23.60 7.31 10.33
CA LYS A 386 22.52 7.90 11.15
C LYS A 386 22.71 9.41 11.44
N ARG A 387 23.93 9.95 11.33
CA ARG A 387 24.23 11.37 11.58
C ARG A 387 24.08 12.27 10.34
N LEU A 388 23.88 11.70 9.16
CA LEU A 388 23.68 12.47 7.93
C LEU A 388 22.24 12.98 7.87
N PRO A 389 21.99 14.31 7.78
CA PRO A 389 20.65 14.88 7.82
C PRO A 389 19.74 14.38 6.69
N ALA A 390 20.31 14.05 5.51
CA ALA A 390 19.59 13.47 4.39
C ALA A 390 19.08 12.03 4.61
N LEU A 391 19.56 11.33 5.65
CA LEU A 391 19.22 9.93 5.95
C LEU A 391 18.62 9.76 7.35
N ARG A 392 18.43 10.87 8.08
CA ARG A 392 17.95 10.90 9.47
C ARG A 392 16.43 10.69 9.58
N SER A 393 15.68 11.05 8.54
CA SER A 393 14.23 10.82 8.45
C SER A 393 13.85 9.40 8.07
N VAL A 394 14.83 8.53 7.78
CA VAL A 394 14.63 7.20 7.18
C VAL A 394 15.28 6.09 8.02
N SER A 395 15.95 6.46 9.13
CA SER A 395 16.73 5.49 9.91
C SER A 395 15.85 4.69 10.86
N VAL A 396 15.42 3.52 10.40
CA VAL A 396 14.97 2.41 11.26
C VAL A 396 16.00 2.21 12.39
N HIS A 397 15.54 1.80 13.59
CA HIS A 397 16.41 1.40 14.69
C HIS A 397 17.14 0.09 14.33
N LEU A 398 18.19 0.20 13.49
CA LEU A 398 19.05 -0.95 13.16
C LEU A 398 19.99 -1.24 14.33
N GLU A 399 19.78 -2.40 14.95
CA GLU A 399 20.81 -3.12 15.71
C GLU A 399 21.59 -4.00 14.71
N ALA A 400 22.72 -3.51 14.25
CA ALA A 400 23.59 -4.29 13.38
C ALA A 400 24.32 -5.36 14.21
N GLY A 401 23.84 -6.59 14.15
CA GLY A 401 24.46 -7.76 14.80
C GLY A 401 25.34 -8.58 13.84
N ILE A 402 26.33 -9.27 14.40
CA ILE A 402 27.10 -10.29 13.67
C ILE A 402 26.23 -11.56 13.63
N THR A 403 25.61 -11.83 12.50
CA THR A 403 24.77 -13.02 12.27
C THR A 403 25.48 -14.05 11.39
N PRO A 404 25.09 -15.34 11.42
CA PRO A 404 25.65 -16.37 10.53
C PRO A 404 25.57 -15.99 9.04
N THR A 405 24.49 -15.31 8.62
CA THR A 405 24.31 -14.84 7.24
C THR A 405 25.33 -13.76 6.87
N THR A 406 25.58 -12.79 7.74
CA THR A 406 26.60 -11.76 7.48
C THR A 406 28.01 -12.35 7.37
N VAL A 407 28.33 -13.36 8.19
CA VAL A 407 29.61 -14.09 8.09
C VAL A 407 29.70 -14.87 6.77
N ALA A 408 28.63 -15.57 6.37
CA ALA A 408 28.60 -16.29 5.10
C ALA A 408 28.79 -15.35 3.90
N VAL A 409 28.13 -14.19 3.90
CA VAL A 409 28.30 -13.16 2.86
C VAL A 409 29.71 -12.59 2.87
N ALA A 410 30.31 -12.35 4.04
CA ALA A 410 31.69 -11.87 4.16
C ALA A 410 32.69 -12.87 3.56
N VAL A 411 32.53 -14.16 3.85
CA VAL A 411 33.35 -15.25 3.31
C VAL A 411 33.16 -15.36 1.79
N ALA A 412 31.92 -15.35 1.31
CA ALA A 412 31.60 -15.41 -0.12
C ALA A 412 32.20 -14.23 -0.89
N ALA A 413 32.04 -13.00 -0.38
CA ALA A 413 32.64 -11.80 -0.96
C ALA A 413 34.18 -11.86 -0.92
N GLY A 414 34.77 -12.37 0.16
CA GLY A 414 36.21 -12.62 0.26
C GLY A 414 36.72 -13.60 -0.79
N LEU A 415 36.02 -14.73 -0.98
CA LEU A 415 36.31 -15.70 -2.04
C LEU A 415 36.17 -15.08 -3.44
N GLY A 416 35.14 -14.27 -3.66
CA GLY A 416 34.95 -13.49 -4.88
C GLY A 416 36.11 -12.54 -5.16
N CYS A 417 36.63 -11.85 -4.13
CA CYS A 417 37.82 -11.00 -4.24
C CYS A 417 39.06 -11.82 -4.64
N VAL A 418 39.28 -12.98 -4.01
CA VAL A 418 40.39 -13.88 -4.36
C VAL A 418 40.29 -14.31 -5.83
N LEU A 419 39.10 -14.73 -6.27
CA LEU A 419 38.86 -15.18 -7.64
C LEU A 419 39.07 -14.05 -8.66
N ALA A 420 38.54 -12.85 -8.38
CA ALA A 420 38.74 -11.66 -9.21
C ALA A 420 40.23 -11.30 -9.34
N MET A 421 41.02 -11.44 -8.28
CA MET A 421 42.46 -11.17 -8.32
C MET A 421 43.27 -12.26 -9.03
N LEU A 422 42.80 -13.51 -8.98
CA LEU A 422 43.45 -14.66 -9.63
C LEU A 422 43.22 -14.71 -11.14
N LEU A 423 42.06 -14.26 -11.62
CA LEU A 423 41.65 -14.37 -13.02
C LEU A 423 42.69 -13.81 -14.03
N PRO A 424 43.24 -12.59 -13.84
CA PRO A 424 44.25 -12.05 -14.75
C PRO A 424 45.57 -12.81 -14.70
N ALA A 425 45.98 -13.29 -13.52
CA ALA A 425 47.25 -14.00 -13.31
C ALA A 425 47.26 -15.39 -13.98
N MET A 426 46.11 -16.06 -14.04
CA MET A 426 45.96 -17.34 -14.73
C MET A 426 45.93 -17.19 -16.26
N ARG A 427 45.33 -16.11 -16.77
CA ARG A 427 45.22 -15.84 -18.22
C ARG A 427 46.52 -15.33 -18.85
N SER A 428 47.41 -14.66 -18.11
CA SER A 428 48.67 -14.09 -18.62
C SER A 428 49.82 -15.12 -18.78
N GLY A 429 49.51 -16.31 -19.28
CA GLY A 429 50.40 -17.48 -19.25
C GLY A 429 51.45 -17.61 -20.37
N GLY A 430 51.58 -16.64 -21.29
CA GLY A 430 52.47 -16.71 -22.46
C GLY A 430 53.97 -16.64 -22.13
N THR A 431 54.83 -17.24 -22.98
CA THR A 431 56.29 -17.03 -22.95
C THR A 431 56.62 -15.61 -23.40
N TYR A 432 57.75 -15.04 -22.93
CA TYR A 432 58.20 -13.67 -23.29
C TYR A 432 58.23 -13.44 -24.81
N VAL A 433 58.59 -14.48 -25.57
CA VAL A 433 58.63 -14.50 -27.04
C VAL A 433 57.22 -14.50 -27.66
N ALA A 434 56.27 -15.25 -27.10
CA ALA A 434 54.87 -15.25 -27.57
C ALA A 434 54.18 -13.90 -27.33
N ASP A 435 54.55 -13.21 -26.24
CA ASP A 435 54.00 -11.90 -25.89
C ASP A 435 54.60 -10.76 -26.74
N LEU A 436 55.90 -10.86 -27.10
CA LEU A 436 56.53 -9.94 -28.07
C LEU A 436 55.95 -10.12 -29.49
N ALA A 437 55.67 -11.37 -29.89
CA ALA A 437 55.04 -11.71 -31.16
C ALA A 437 53.57 -11.23 -31.23
N ALA A 438 52.82 -11.30 -30.12
CA ALA A 438 51.45 -10.79 -30.04
C ALA A 438 51.36 -9.26 -30.13
N ARG A 439 52.44 -8.53 -29.77
CA ARG A 439 52.54 -7.07 -29.91
C ARG A 439 52.88 -6.60 -31.31
N SER A 440 53.64 -7.39 -32.08
CA SER A 440 54.03 -7.08 -33.46
C SER A 440 52.98 -7.52 -34.49
N ARG A 441 52.19 -8.57 -34.19
CA ARG A 441 51.01 -8.99 -34.97
C ARG A 441 49.83 -9.27 -34.03
N PRO A 442 48.93 -8.29 -33.81
CA PRO A 442 47.72 -8.56 -33.03
C PRO A 442 46.90 -9.65 -33.73
N SER A 443 46.70 -10.79 -33.07
CA SER A 443 45.96 -11.90 -33.67
C SER A 443 44.49 -11.50 -33.85
N ARG A 444 44.00 -11.54 -35.10
CA ARG A 444 42.59 -11.27 -35.41
C ARG A 444 41.64 -12.17 -34.60
N VAL A 445 42.09 -13.37 -34.24
CA VAL A 445 41.38 -14.33 -33.40
C VAL A 445 41.18 -13.84 -31.95
N ALA A 446 42.19 -13.22 -31.32
CA ALA A 446 42.03 -12.70 -29.97
C ALA A 446 41.16 -11.43 -29.91
N ALA A 447 41.18 -10.63 -30.98
CA ALA A 447 40.22 -9.53 -31.16
C ALA A 447 38.80 -10.08 -31.37
N ALA A 448 38.63 -11.10 -32.22
CA ALA A 448 37.36 -11.77 -32.49
C ALA A 448 36.73 -12.41 -31.24
N GLN A 449 37.52 -13.09 -30.41
CA GLN A 449 37.06 -13.70 -29.15
C GLN A 449 36.60 -12.68 -28.12
N ARG A 450 37.30 -11.54 -28.00
CA ARG A 450 36.84 -10.42 -27.17
C ARG A 450 35.57 -9.83 -27.73
N THR A 451 35.46 -9.68 -29.06
CA THR A 451 34.23 -9.21 -29.68
C THR A 451 33.04 -10.11 -29.41
N GLY A 452 33.23 -11.43 -29.46
CA GLY A 452 32.20 -12.42 -29.13
C GLY A 452 31.76 -12.39 -27.66
N LEU A 453 32.68 -12.22 -26.71
CA LEU A 453 32.31 -12.17 -25.28
C LEU A 453 31.44 -10.96 -24.93
N ASP A 454 31.75 -9.78 -25.46
CA ASP A 454 30.92 -8.60 -25.19
C ASP A 454 29.58 -8.68 -25.94
N LEU A 455 29.53 -9.30 -27.13
CA LEU A 455 28.26 -9.57 -27.82
C LEU A 455 27.41 -10.58 -27.05
N ALA A 456 28.02 -11.61 -26.47
CA ALA A 456 27.33 -12.56 -25.60
C ALA A 456 26.79 -11.87 -24.33
N LEU A 457 27.56 -10.96 -23.71
CA LEU A 457 27.10 -10.15 -22.58
C LEU A 457 25.90 -9.26 -22.97
N ILE A 458 25.96 -8.59 -24.12
CA ILE A 458 24.85 -7.76 -24.62
C ILE A 458 23.61 -8.62 -24.91
N ALA A 459 23.79 -9.76 -25.59
CA ALA A 459 22.70 -10.69 -25.86
C ALA A 459 22.06 -11.22 -24.57
N PHE A 460 22.88 -11.53 -23.57
CA PHE A 460 22.41 -11.98 -22.25
C PHE A 460 21.65 -10.88 -21.50
N ALA A 461 22.13 -9.62 -21.54
CA ALA A 461 21.43 -8.49 -20.95
C ALA A 461 20.09 -8.18 -21.65
N LEU A 462 20.05 -8.27 -22.98
CA LEU A 462 18.82 -8.10 -23.76
C LEU A 462 17.82 -9.24 -23.50
N LEU A 463 18.30 -10.48 -23.37
CA LEU A 463 17.47 -11.63 -23.04
C LEU A 463 16.88 -11.50 -21.62
N ALA A 464 17.69 -11.10 -20.64
CA ALA A 464 17.19 -10.83 -19.29
C ALA A 464 16.14 -9.71 -19.27
N TRP A 465 16.35 -8.63 -20.03
CA TRP A 465 15.37 -7.55 -20.16
C TRP A 465 14.07 -8.00 -20.86
N PHE A 466 14.18 -8.80 -21.93
CA PHE A 466 13.01 -9.32 -22.64
C PHE A 466 12.21 -10.28 -21.77
N GLN A 467 12.87 -11.16 -21.00
CA GLN A 467 12.18 -11.99 -20.03
C GLN A 467 11.50 -11.15 -18.94
N LEU A 468 12.14 -10.09 -18.44
CA LEU A 468 11.54 -9.19 -17.46
C LEU A 468 10.28 -8.49 -18.00
N GLN A 469 10.25 -8.16 -19.29
CA GLN A 469 9.05 -7.63 -19.95
C GLN A 469 7.94 -8.67 -20.13
N GLN A 470 8.28 -9.95 -20.31
CA GLN A 470 7.29 -11.01 -20.57
C GLN A 470 6.70 -11.61 -19.29
N TYR A 471 7.52 -11.82 -18.26
CA TYR A 471 7.08 -12.43 -17.00
C TYR A 471 6.47 -11.42 -16.02
N ASP A 472 6.48 -10.14 -16.39
CA ASP A 472 5.91 -8.99 -15.70
C ASP A 472 6.34 -8.74 -14.24
N SER A 473 7.11 -9.64 -13.62
CA SER A 473 7.68 -9.55 -12.28
C SER A 473 9.04 -10.29 -12.18
N PRO A 474 10.03 -9.76 -11.42
CA PRO A 474 11.25 -10.48 -11.03
C PRO A 474 11.01 -11.74 -10.17
N LEU A 475 9.79 -11.89 -9.64
CA LEU A 475 9.38 -13.04 -8.87
C LEU A 475 8.72 -14.05 -9.81
N SER A 476 9.37 -15.19 -10.02
CA SER A 476 8.83 -16.29 -10.81
C SER A 476 8.83 -17.57 -9.99
N GLY A 477 7.75 -18.34 -10.09
CA GLY A 477 7.58 -19.58 -9.33
C GLY A 477 7.79 -20.82 -10.17
N VAL A 478 8.48 -21.82 -9.60
CA VAL A 478 8.49 -23.19 -10.10
C VAL A 478 7.64 -24.04 -9.15
N ALA A 479 6.69 -24.82 -9.68
CA ALA A 479 5.80 -25.70 -8.91
C ALA A 479 4.88 -24.99 -7.87
N GLY A 480 4.42 -23.77 -8.16
CA GLY A 480 3.39 -23.09 -7.34
C GLY A 480 3.91 -22.33 -6.12
N GLN A 481 5.24 -22.21 -5.94
CA GLN A 481 5.84 -21.35 -4.90
C GLN A 481 6.50 -20.13 -5.56
N LEU A 482 6.13 -18.92 -5.11
CA LEU A 482 6.81 -17.67 -5.51
C LEU A 482 8.28 -17.71 -5.09
N GLY A 483 9.19 -17.57 -6.05
CA GLY A 483 10.62 -17.52 -5.85
C GLY A 483 11.24 -16.30 -6.54
N ILE A 484 12.50 -16.00 -6.20
CA ILE A 484 13.25 -14.95 -6.87
C ILE A 484 13.91 -15.54 -8.11
N ASP A 485 13.68 -14.95 -9.29
CA ASP A 485 14.47 -15.27 -10.48
C ASP A 485 15.74 -14.41 -10.50
N PRO A 486 16.93 -14.99 -10.28
CA PRO A 486 18.18 -14.25 -10.26
C PRO A 486 18.52 -13.63 -11.62
N LEU A 487 18.03 -14.17 -12.74
CA LEU A 487 18.26 -13.61 -14.07
C LEU A 487 17.45 -12.33 -14.28
N LEU A 488 16.18 -12.32 -13.86
CA LEU A 488 15.30 -11.15 -13.96
C LEU A 488 15.78 -10.01 -13.05
N ALA A 489 16.14 -10.33 -11.80
CA ALA A 489 16.72 -9.37 -10.86
C ALA A 489 18.06 -8.78 -11.37
N ALA A 490 18.81 -9.54 -12.15
CA ALA A 490 20.08 -9.08 -12.73
C ALA A 490 19.92 -8.23 -14.00
N ALA A 491 18.72 -8.07 -14.56
CA ALA A 491 18.52 -7.36 -15.83
C ALA A 491 19.06 -5.92 -15.82
N GLY A 492 18.73 -5.13 -14.78
CA GLY A 492 19.24 -3.76 -14.60
C GLY A 492 20.77 -3.71 -14.45
N PRO A 493 21.36 -4.43 -13.48
CA PRO A 493 22.81 -4.49 -13.30
C PRO A 493 23.58 -4.97 -14.55
N LEU A 494 23.08 -5.99 -15.24
CA LEU A 494 23.64 -6.48 -16.50
C LEU A 494 23.50 -5.46 -17.63
N GLY A 495 22.36 -4.75 -17.70
CA GLY A 495 22.13 -3.66 -18.63
C GLY A 495 23.14 -2.52 -18.46
N VAL A 496 23.44 -2.13 -17.22
CA VAL A 496 24.47 -1.12 -16.92
C VAL A 496 25.86 -1.60 -17.37
N LEU A 497 26.23 -2.85 -17.07
CA LEU A 497 27.51 -3.42 -17.49
C LEU A 497 27.63 -3.53 -19.01
N ALA A 498 26.62 -4.07 -19.67
CA ALA A 498 26.56 -4.22 -21.13
C ALA A 498 26.56 -2.86 -21.83
N GLY A 499 25.79 -1.89 -21.34
CA GLY A 499 25.72 -0.53 -21.86
C GLY A 499 27.06 0.20 -21.75
N ALA A 500 27.75 0.09 -20.60
CA ALA A 500 29.06 0.70 -20.41
C ALA A 500 30.14 0.09 -21.33
N VAL A 501 30.12 -1.25 -21.50
CA VAL A 501 31.02 -1.96 -22.42
C VAL A 501 30.74 -1.58 -23.89
N LEU A 502 29.46 -1.54 -24.28
CA LEU A 502 29.03 -1.14 -25.62
C LEU A 502 29.45 0.30 -25.95
N ALA A 503 29.22 1.23 -25.02
CA ALA A 503 29.60 2.64 -25.20
C ALA A 503 31.11 2.81 -25.40
N LEU A 504 31.94 2.05 -24.68
CA LEU A 504 33.39 2.06 -24.88
C LEU A 504 33.83 1.46 -26.21
N ARG A 505 33.09 0.48 -26.75
CA ARG A 505 33.36 -0.03 -28.09
C ARG A 505 32.99 0.94 -29.19
N LEU A 506 32.00 1.79 -28.94
CA LEU A 506 31.63 2.89 -29.83
C LEU A 506 32.58 4.09 -29.69
N LEU A 507 33.52 4.05 -28.73
CA LEU A 507 34.46 5.14 -28.49
C LEU A 507 35.51 5.34 -29.61
N PRO A 508 36.20 4.29 -30.12
CA PRO A 508 37.11 4.46 -31.26
C PRO A 508 36.46 5.03 -32.53
N PRO A 509 35.23 4.64 -32.95
CA PRO A 509 34.59 5.30 -34.09
C PRO A 509 34.13 6.73 -33.77
N LEU A 510 33.62 7.01 -32.57
CA LEU A 510 33.23 8.37 -32.15
C LEU A 510 34.42 9.35 -32.14
N THR A 511 35.56 8.91 -31.60
CA THR A 511 36.79 9.72 -31.59
C THR A 511 37.29 10.02 -33.00
N ARG A 512 37.24 9.05 -33.92
CA ARG A 512 37.56 9.28 -35.36
C ARG A 512 36.60 10.25 -36.04
N LEU A 513 35.31 10.25 -35.67
CA LEU A 513 34.33 11.20 -36.19
C LEU A 513 34.61 12.62 -35.68
N LEU A 514 34.94 12.74 -34.39
CA LEU A 514 35.33 14.00 -33.76
C LEU A 514 36.66 14.54 -34.33
N GLU A 515 37.65 13.69 -34.59
CA GLU A 515 38.89 14.08 -35.27
C GLU A 515 38.59 14.75 -36.63
N ARG A 516 37.69 14.16 -37.43
CA ARG A 516 37.28 14.75 -38.73
C ARG A 516 36.57 16.10 -38.61
N LEU A 517 35.90 16.36 -37.49
CA LEU A 517 35.21 17.63 -37.22
C LEU A 517 36.16 18.70 -36.67
N VAL A 518 37.16 18.30 -35.88
CA VAL A 518 38.11 19.17 -35.18
C VAL A 518 39.28 19.62 -36.06
N ASP A 519 39.64 18.86 -37.11
CA ASP A 519 40.69 19.22 -38.09
C ASP A 519 40.47 20.56 -38.83
N ARG A 520 39.35 21.24 -38.58
CA ARG A 520 39.01 22.55 -39.15
C ARG A 520 39.36 23.78 -38.28
N ARG A 521 39.93 23.64 -37.07
CA ARG A 521 40.27 24.79 -36.18
C ARG A 521 41.68 24.75 -35.56
N PRO A 522 42.35 25.91 -35.32
CA PRO A 522 43.79 25.98 -35.01
C PRO A 522 44.10 25.97 -33.51
N TRP A 523 43.77 24.91 -32.76
CA TRP A 523 44.13 24.76 -31.33
C TRP A 523 45.04 23.55 -31.09
N PHE A 524 46.36 23.77 -31.20
CA PHE A 524 47.42 22.74 -31.17
C PHE A 524 47.48 21.89 -29.90
N ALA A 525 47.14 22.46 -28.74
CA ALA A 525 47.12 21.73 -27.45
C ALA A 525 45.91 20.79 -27.30
N ALA A 526 44.76 21.14 -27.89
CA ALA A 526 43.58 20.29 -27.90
C ALA A 526 43.74 19.11 -28.88
N GLN A 527 44.37 19.36 -30.04
CA GLN A 527 44.69 18.32 -31.02
C GLN A 527 45.60 17.24 -30.45
N LEU A 528 46.67 17.60 -29.71
CA LEU A 528 47.57 16.61 -29.10
C LEU A 528 46.87 15.74 -28.05
N GLY A 529 45.98 16.32 -27.23
CA GLY A 529 45.21 15.57 -26.23
C GLY A 529 44.20 14.60 -26.85
N VAL A 530 43.47 15.03 -27.88
CA VAL A 530 42.48 14.21 -28.59
C VAL A 530 43.14 13.11 -29.42
N TRP A 531 44.23 13.42 -30.14
CA TRP A 531 44.98 12.42 -30.93
C TRP A 531 45.70 11.38 -30.07
N GLN A 532 46.14 11.73 -28.86
CA GLN A 532 46.71 10.76 -27.93
C GLN A 532 45.64 9.86 -27.30
N ALA A 533 44.46 10.41 -26.99
CA ALA A 533 43.31 9.65 -26.50
C ALA A 533 42.79 8.61 -27.52
N GLY A 534 42.79 8.92 -28.82
CA GLY A 534 42.35 8.01 -29.88
C GLY A 534 43.33 6.87 -30.21
N ARG A 535 44.62 7.02 -29.90
CA ARG A 535 45.69 6.06 -30.27
C ARG A 535 46.11 5.10 -29.16
N ARG A 536 45.72 5.32 -27.91
CA ARG A 536 46.07 4.45 -26.78
C ARG A 536 44.83 4.10 -25.95
N PRO A 537 44.45 2.81 -25.85
CA PRO A 537 43.24 2.42 -25.14
C PRO A 537 43.43 2.55 -23.62
N HIS A 538 43.11 3.72 -23.05
CA HIS A 538 42.95 3.97 -21.61
C HIS A 538 41.58 3.48 -21.10
N ALA A 539 41.07 2.37 -21.63
CA ALA A 539 39.66 1.96 -21.47
C ALA A 539 39.26 1.56 -20.04
N GLY A 540 40.20 1.08 -19.20
CA GLY A 540 39.88 0.54 -17.87
C GLY A 540 39.36 1.56 -16.84
N PRO A 541 40.12 2.64 -16.56
CA PRO A 541 39.69 3.69 -15.62
C PRO A 541 38.46 4.46 -16.09
N VAL A 542 38.36 4.72 -17.40
CA VAL A 542 37.20 5.38 -17.99
C VAL A 542 35.96 4.50 -17.87
N LEU A 543 36.08 3.18 -18.06
CA LEU A 543 35.00 2.22 -17.80
C LEU A 543 34.59 2.24 -16.33
N LEU A 544 35.54 2.25 -15.39
CA LEU A 544 35.21 2.30 -13.97
C LEU A 544 34.44 3.58 -13.64
N LEU A 545 34.90 4.74 -14.13
CA LEU A 545 34.22 6.01 -13.93
C LEU A 545 32.82 6.00 -14.55
N ALA A 546 32.69 5.53 -15.80
CA ALA A 546 31.41 5.42 -16.49
C ALA A 546 30.45 4.47 -15.78
N LEU A 547 30.95 3.31 -15.32
CA LEU A 547 30.18 2.32 -14.58
C LEU A 547 29.74 2.88 -13.22
N SER A 548 30.62 3.56 -12.49
CA SER A 548 30.27 4.21 -11.22
C SER A 548 29.22 5.31 -11.40
N VAL A 549 29.32 6.13 -12.44
CA VAL A 549 28.30 7.14 -12.75
C VAL A 549 27.00 6.47 -13.19
N ALA A 550 27.04 5.42 -14.01
CA ALA A 550 25.84 4.69 -14.44
C ALA A 550 25.14 4.00 -13.26
N VAL A 551 25.88 3.31 -12.39
CA VAL A 551 25.35 2.68 -11.17
C VAL A 551 24.76 3.73 -10.24
N SER A 552 25.45 4.85 -10.00
CA SER A 552 24.92 5.93 -9.17
C SER A 552 23.67 6.56 -9.79
N THR A 553 23.66 6.81 -11.10
CA THR A 553 22.51 7.38 -11.81
C THR A 553 21.31 6.46 -11.71
N LEU A 554 21.49 5.18 -12.05
CA LEU A 554 20.47 4.15 -11.92
C LEU A 554 19.92 4.10 -10.49
N ALA A 555 20.79 4.06 -9.48
CA ALA A 555 20.36 3.99 -8.09
C ALA A 555 19.52 5.20 -7.65
N TRP A 556 19.94 6.43 -7.98
CA TRP A 556 19.18 7.64 -7.68
C TRP A 556 17.83 7.69 -8.43
N THR A 557 17.82 7.29 -9.70
CA THR A 557 16.58 7.25 -10.49
C THR A 557 15.59 6.20 -9.98
N LEU A 558 16.05 4.99 -9.62
CA LEU A 558 15.19 3.96 -9.06
C LEU A 558 14.64 4.37 -7.70
N ALA A 559 15.46 4.99 -6.85
CA ALA A 559 15.02 5.48 -5.55
C ALA A 559 13.97 6.60 -5.67
N ALA A 560 14.16 7.53 -6.62
CA ALA A 560 13.19 8.59 -6.93
C ALA A 560 11.90 8.01 -7.51
N THR A 561 12.00 7.05 -8.43
CA THR A 561 10.86 6.37 -9.05
C THR A 561 10.05 5.60 -8.02
N ALA A 562 10.69 4.87 -7.10
CA ALA A 562 10.02 4.15 -6.02
C ALA A 562 9.27 5.12 -5.09
N ARG A 563 9.90 6.24 -4.71
CA ARG A 563 9.23 7.27 -3.89
C ARG A 563 8.03 7.89 -4.60
N GLN A 564 8.16 8.23 -5.88
CA GLN A 564 7.03 8.78 -6.64
C GLN A 564 5.90 7.76 -6.78
N SER A 565 6.24 6.49 -7.05
CA SER A 565 5.25 5.40 -7.14
C SER A 565 4.43 5.23 -5.86
N GLN A 566 5.03 5.40 -4.68
CA GLN A 566 4.30 5.35 -3.41
C GLN A 566 3.31 6.52 -3.27
N ILE A 567 3.70 7.72 -3.70
CA ILE A 567 2.83 8.91 -3.67
C ILE A 567 1.69 8.74 -4.69
N ASP A 568 2.00 8.29 -5.91
CA ASP A 568 1.03 8.05 -6.96
C ASP A 568 0.00 6.98 -6.54
N GLN A 569 0.43 5.93 -5.83
CA GLN A 569 -0.47 4.92 -5.26
C GLN A 569 -1.36 5.51 -4.16
N ALA A 570 -0.83 6.31 -3.25
CA ALA A 570 -1.63 6.97 -2.22
C ALA A 570 -2.68 7.92 -2.83
N ASP A 571 -2.29 8.71 -3.83
CA ASP A 571 -3.21 9.59 -4.57
C ASP A 571 -4.28 8.76 -5.31
N HIS A 572 -3.92 7.62 -5.89
CA HIS A 572 -4.85 6.73 -6.59
C HIS A 572 -5.80 5.97 -5.66
N THR A 573 -5.33 5.50 -4.50
CA THR A 573 -6.15 4.80 -3.50
C THR A 573 -7.18 5.73 -2.86
N THR A 574 -6.82 6.98 -2.57
CA THR A 574 -7.80 7.96 -2.06
C THR A 574 -8.73 8.46 -3.16
N GLY A 575 -8.18 8.77 -4.34
CA GLY A 575 -8.91 9.31 -5.49
C GLY A 575 -9.32 10.78 -5.38
N ALA A 576 -9.30 11.37 -4.18
CA ALA A 576 -9.47 12.79 -3.89
C ALA A 576 -8.42 13.27 -2.87
N ASP A 577 -8.52 14.50 -2.36
CA ASP A 577 -7.68 14.92 -1.23
C ASP A 577 -8.03 14.15 0.05
N LEU A 578 -9.33 14.09 0.37
CA LEU A 578 -9.87 13.25 1.44
C LEU A 578 -11.04 12.44 0.89
N ARG A 579 -11.16 11.19 1.30
CA ARG A 579 -12.35 10.36 1.06
C ARG A 579 -12.95 9.97 2.39
N LEU A 580 -14.17 10.42 2.64
CA LEU A 580 -14.93 10.18 3.86
C LEU A 580 -15.93 9.05 3.58
N VAL A 581 -15.90 7.95 4.33
CA VAL A 581 -16.73 6.77 4.08
C VAL A 581 -17.63 6.52 5.30
N GLU A 582 -18.94 6.39 5.08
CA GLU A 582 -19.87 5.97 6.13
C GLU A 582 -19.63 4.52 6.53
N THR A 583 -19.51 4.27 7.83
CA THR A 583 -19.48 2.91 8.39
C THR A 583 -20.85 2.43 8.82
N ALA A 584 -21.80 3.36 9.06
CA ALA A 584 -23.15 3.02 9.50
C ALA A 584 -24.12 2.74 8.35
N TRP A 585 -25.08 1.86 8.60
CA TRP A 585 -26.16 1.51 7.66
C TRP A 585 -27.17 2.66 7.43
N SER A 586 -27.28 3.59 8.38
CA SER A 586 -28.15 4.76 8.30
C SER A 586 -27.34 6.04 8.37
N VAL A 587 -27.43 6.84 7.31
CA VAL A 587 -26.75 8.15 7.23
C VAL A 587 -27.65 9.21 7.85
N PRO A 588 -27.17 10.00 8.83
CA PRO A 588 -27.95 11.08 9.41
C PRO A 588 -28.39 12.09 8.32
N PRO A 589 -29.65 12.58 8.34
CA PRO A 589 -30.15 13.51 7.32
C PRO A 589 -29.30 14.78 7.16
N MET A 590 -28.63 15.24 8.22
CA MET A 590 -27.82 16.45 8.23
C MET A 590 -26.32 16.21 7.95
N ARG A 591 -25.93 14.99 7.54
CA ARG A 591 -24.52 14.64 7.30
C ARG A 591 -23.87 15.52 6.23
N VAL A 592 -24.60 15.85 5.17
CA VAL A 592 -24.12 16.73 4.10
C VAL A 592 -23.73 18.11 4.63
N ASP A 593 -24.48 18.66 5.60
CA ASP A 593 -24.16 19.98 6.18
C ASP A 593 -22.86 19.91 7.01
N GLN A 594 -22.63 18.81 7.72
CA GLN A 594 -21.42 18.59 8.50
C GLN A 594 -20.17 18.50 7.61
N VAL A 595 -20.27 17.77 6.48
CA VAL A 595 -19.17 17.62 5.52
C VAL A 595 -18.89 18.95 4.80
N MET A 596 -19.93 19.66 4.37
CA MET A 596 -19.80 20.96 3.69
C MET A 596 -19.29 22.07 4.63
N ALA A 597 -19.50 21.94 5.94
CA ALA A 597 -19.03 22.90 6.94
C ALA A 597 -17.56 22.68 7.38
N LEU A 598 -16.87 21.66 6.84
CA LEU A 598 -15.48 21.39 7.22
C LEU A 598 -14.56 22.58 6.89
N PRO A 599 -13.77 23.07 7.85
CA PRO A 599 -12.98 24.29 7.68
C PRO A 599 -11.81 24.06 6.72
N GLY A 600 -11.90 24.63 5.51
CA GLY A 600 -10.89 24.49 4.46
C GLY A 600 -11.22 23.42 3.39
N ALA A 601 -12.41 22.83 3.43
CA ALA A 601 -12.95 22.08 2.30
C ALA A 601 -13.34 23.07 1.18
N VAL A 602 -12.85 22.82 -0.04
CA VAL A 602 -13.13 23.63 -1.24
C VAL A 602 -14.37 23.11 -1.96
N ALA A 603 -14.47 21.79 -2.09
CA ALA A 603 -15.59 21.08 -2.68
C ALA A 603 -15.74 19.71 -2.01
N ALA A 604 -16.96 19.21 -1.89
CA ALA A 604 -17.24 17.84 -1.43
C ALA A 604 -18.33 17.22 -2.30
N LEU A 605 -18.02 16.10 -2.94
CA LEU A 605 -18.93 15.40 -3.84
C LEU A 605 -19.44 14.13 -3.17
N PRO A 606 -20.77 13.91 -3.12
CA PRO A 606 -21.31 12.64 -2.71
C PRO A 606 -20.98 11.56 -3.75
N ALA A 607 -20.77 10.34 -3.28
CA ALA A 607 -20.52 9.17 -4.10
C ALA A 607 -21.35 7.97 -3.66
N TRP A 608 -21.76 7.16 -4.64
CA TRP A 608 -22.33 5.83 -4.41
C TRP A 608 -21.38 4.77 -4.92
N ARG A 609 -21.22 3.72 -4.11
CA ARG A 609 -20.38 2.57 -4.45
C ARG A 609 -21.19 1.29 -4.35
N THR A 610 -21.04 0.43 -5.34
CA THR A 610 -21.48 -0.96 -5.28
C THR A 610 -20.49 -1.85 -6.00
N ARG A 611 -20.51 -3.14 -5.68
CA ARG A 611 -19.73 -4.17 -6.37
C ARG A 611 -20.68 -5.15 -7.04
N MET A 612 -20.34 -5.60 -8.23
CA MET A 612 -21.09 -6.61 -8.97
C MET A 612 -20.13 -7.54 -9.69
N ASP A 613 -20.56 -8.76 -9.99
CA ASP A 613 -19.79 -9.69 -10.81
C ASP A 613 -20.23 -9.58 -12.27
N THR A 614 -19.28 -9.34 -13.18
CA THR A 614 -19.56 -9.17 -14.61
C THR A 614 -18.94 -10.28 -15.47
N GLY A 615 -19.61 -10.59 -16.58
CA GLY A 615 -19.16 -11.58 -17.55
C GLY A 615 -19.23 -13.03 -17.06
N GLU A 616 -18.80 -13.96 -17.93
CA GLU A 616 -18.89 -15.41 -17.66
C GLU A 616 -17.96 -15.88 -16.52
N LYS A 617 -16.90 -15.12 -16.24
CA LYS A 617 -15.92 -15.44 -15.19
C LYS A 617 -16.30 -14.91 -13.82
N ALA A 618 -17.46 -14.26 -13.68
CA ALA A 618 -17.87 -13.55 -12.49
C ALA A 618 -16.76 -12.58 -12.02
N THR A 619 -16.29 -11.73 -12.95
CA THR A 619 -15.22 -10.77 -12.67
C THR A 619 -15.73 -9.69 -11.72
N PRO A 620 -15.17 -9.55 -10.52
CA PRO A 620 -15.61 -8.51 -9.58
C PRO A 620 -15.37 -7.14 -10.20
N THR A 621 -16.43 -6.36 -10.28
CA THR A 621 -16.49 -5.06 -10.94
C THR A 621 -17.02 -4.02 -9.98
N THR A 622 -16.23 -2.99 -9.73
CA THR A 622 -16.67 -1.87 -8.89
C THR A 622 -17.44 -0.86 -9.73
N VAL A 623 -18.61 -0.45 -9.25
CA VAL A 623 -19.43 0.61 -9.84
C VAL A 623 -19.40 1.80 -8.89
N LEU A 624 -18.79 2.89 -9.35
CA LEU A 624 -18.71 4.16 -8.64
C LEU A 624 -19.60 5.18 -9.35
N SER A 625 -20.34 5.98 -8.59
CA SER A 625 -21.17 7.05 -9.13
C SER A 625 -20.78 8.38 -8.51
N LEU A 626 -20.52 9.38 -9.34
CA LEU A 626 -20.13 10.76 -8.99
C LEU A 626 -20.81 11.75 -9.95
N ASP A 627 -20.91 13.01 -9.56
CA ASP A 627 -21.33 14.09 -10.47
C ASP A 627 -20.23 14.37 -11.49
N SER A 628 -20.40 13.94 -12.74
CA SER A 628 -19.37 14.09 -13.77
C SER A 628 -19.04 15.55 -14.07
N ALA A 629 -19.99 16.47 -13.88
CA ALA A 629 -19.78 17.89 -14.15
C ALA A 629 -18.89 18.55 -13.09
N ALA A 630 -18.99 18.11 -11.83
CA ALA A 630 -18.24 18.66 -10.70
C ALA A 630 -16.99 17.85 -10.34
N ALA A 631 -16.88 16.60 -10.79
CA ALA A 631 -15.78 15.69 -10.47
C ALA A 631 -14.41 16.13 -11.01
N GLY A 632 -14.35 17.01 -12.02
CA GLY A 632 -13.08 17.38 -12.67
C GLY A 632 -12.00 17.92 -11.74
N ASP A 633 -12.38 18.70 -10.72
CA ASP A 633 -11.43 19.30 -9.75
C ASP A 633 -11.20 18.45 -8.49
N VAL A 634 -12.07 17.45 -8.26
CA VAL A 634 -12.05 16.59 -7.06
C VAL A 634 -11.41 15.23 -7.35
N LEU A 635 -11.75 14.61 -8.49
CA LEU A 635 -11.20 13.33 -8.94
C LEU A 635 -9.75 13.52 -9.38
N ARG A 636 -8.82 13.00 -8.58
CA ARG A 636 -7.40 12.96 -8.92
C ARG A 636 -7.12 11.75 -9.81
N LEU A 637 -6.97 12.01 -11.11
CA LEU A 637 -6.51 11.04 -12.09
C LEU A 637 -5.16 11.47 -12.68
N ARG A 638 -4.22 10.53 -12.75
CA ARG A 638 -2.91 10.77 -13.39
C ARG A 638 -3.08 10.87 -14.91
N SER A 639 -2.34 11.77 -15.54
CA SER A 639 -2.53 12.15 -16.96
C SER A 639 -2.32 11.03 -17.98
N ASP A 640 -1.59 9.97 -17.63
CA ASP A 640 -1.37 8.79 -18.49
C ASP A 640 -2.50 7.76 -18.39
N LEU A 641 -3.36 7.84 -17.36
CA LEU A 641 -4.49 6.93 -17.19
C LEU A 641 -5.72 7.35 -17.99
N GLY A 642 -5.81 8.63 -18.33
CA GLY A 642 -6.88 9.23 -19.13
C GLY A 642 -6.91 10.75 -18.94
N ASP A 643 -7.51 11.46 -19.89
CA ASP A 643 -7.82 12.88 -19.74
C ASP A 643 -9.16 13.00 -18.99
N ALA A 644 -9.10 12.95 -17.66
CA ALA A 644 -10.29 13.00 -16.80
C ALA A 644 -11.19 14.21 -17.11
N PRO A 645 -10.68 15.46 -17.21
CA PRO A 645 -11.51 16.61 -17.57
C PRO A 645 -12.29 16.42 -18.88
N ALA A 646 -11.64 15.92 -19.94
CA ALA A 646 -12.31 15.72 -21.23
C ALA A 646 -13.37 14.60 -21.18
N LEU A 647 -13.05 13.47 -20.55
CA LEU A 647 -13.96 12.33 -20.42
C LEU A 647 -15.16 12.64 -19.52
N LEU A 648 -14.92 13.32 -18.40
CA LEU A 648 -15.97 13.77 -17.48
C LEU A 648 -16.87 14.83 -18.12
N ALA A 649 -16.30 15.76 -18.91
CA ALA A 649 -17.09 16.73 -19.67
C ALA A 649 -18.00 16.08 -20.71
N ALA A 650 -17.55 15.00 -21.35
CA ALA A 650 -18.38 14.22 -22.27
C ALA A 650 -19.56 13.55 -21.54
N GLY A 651 -19.31 12.94 -20.37
CA GLY A 651 -20.39 12.39 -19.53
C GLY A 651 -21.35 13.46 -19.01
N ALA A 652 -20.82 14.61 -18.60
CA ALA A 652 -21.61 15.75 -18.12
C ALA A 652 -22.57 16.33 -19.18
N ALA A 653 -22.23 16.24 -20.48
CA ALA A 653 -23.11 16.71 -21.55
C ALA A 653 -24.41 15.88 -21.66
N GLU A 654 -24.33 14.59 -21.34
CA GLU A 654 -25.47 13.66 -21.32
C GLU A 654 -26.19 13.62 -19.95
N SER A 655 -25.59 14.21 -18.92
CA SER A 655 -26.16 14.28 -17.56
C SER A 655 -27.53 14.95 -17.53
N ARG A 656 -28.45 14.39 -16.74
CA ARG A 656 -29.81 14.91 -16.52
C ARG A 656 -30.16 14.77 -15.06
N ARG A 657 -30.59 15.86 -14.41
CA ARG A 657 -31.08 15.86 -13.03
C ARG A 657 -32.57 15.61 -12.98
N GLN A 658 -33.01 14.95 -11.91
CA GLN A 658 -34.40 14.69 -11.65
C GLN A 658 -35.15 16.02 -11.44
N PRO A 659 -36.24 16.27 -12.20
CA PRO A 659 -37.11 17.41 -11.94
C PRO A 659 -37.70 17.36 -10.52
N GLY A 660 -37.86 18.53 -9.91
CA GLY A 660 -38.42 18.68 -8.58
C GLY A 660 -38.56 20.15 -8.17
N LEU A 661 -39.13 20.39 -7.00
CA LEU A 661 -39.38 21.73 -6.44
C LEU A 661 -38.12 22.25 -5.75
N GLU A 662 -37.61 23.40 -6.16
CA GLU A 662 -36.44 24.02 -5.53
C GLU A 662 -36.81 24.55 -4.14
N LEU A 663 -36.01 24.20 -3.13
CA LEU A 663 -36.18 24.75 -1.79
C LEU A 663 -35.62 26.17 -1.73
N PRO A 664 -36.36 27.15 -1.16
CA PRO A 664 -35.83 28.49 -0.97
C PRO A 664 -34.53 28.49 -0.16
N ALA A 665 -33.61 29.41 -0.49
CA ALA A 665 -32.37 29.57 0.27
C ALA A 665 -32.68 29.91 1.75
N GLY A 666 -31.95 29.28 2.68
CA GLY A 666 -32.18 29.44 4.12
C GLY A 666 -33.32 28.60 4.69
N THR A 667 -33.86 27.63 3.93
CA THR A 667 -34.79 26.63 4.46
C THR A 667 -34.09 25.74 5.50
N THR A 668 -34.67 25.62 6.69
CA THR A 668 -34.15 24.81 7.80
C THR A 668 -34.99 23.55 8.07
N ALA A 669 -36.28 23.57 7.71
CA ALA A 669 -37.18 22.43 7.91
C ALA A 669 -38.30 22.36 6.86
N LEU A 670 -38.88 21.17 6.69
CA LEU A 670 -40.14 20.94 5.97
C LEU A 670 -41.26 20.72 6.97
N ARG A 671 -42.39 21.39 6.75
CA ARG A 671 -43.61 21.28 7.56
C ARG A 671 -44.77 20.79 6.70
N GLY A 672 -45.63 19.96 7.27
CA GLY A 672 -46.87 19.53 6.62
C GLY A 672 -47.64 18.53 7.47
N SER A 673 -48.66 17.87 6.91
CA SER A 673 -49.36 16.77 7.57
C SER A 673 -49.57 15.57 6.65
N VAL A 674 -49.35 14.37 7.19
CA VAL A 674 -49.57 13.10 6.48
C VAL A 674 -50.74 12.35 7.11
N ARG A 675 -51.56 11.73 6.28
CA ARG A 675 -52.63 10.82 6.67
C ARG A 675 -52.61 9.59 5.76
N VAL A 676 -52.60 8.41 6.37
CA VAL A 676 -52.82 7.13 5.68
C VAL A 676 -54.13 6.54 6.18
N THR A 677 -55.06 6.26 5.26
CA THR A 677 -56.36 5.65 5.54
C THR A 677 -56.53 4.38 4.74
N VAL A 678 -57.01 3.33 5.40
CA VAL A 678 -57.40 2.07 4.78
C VAL A 678 -58.93 2.06 4.71
N VAL A 679 -59.49 1.95 3.52
CA VAL A 679 -60.95 1.93 3.34
C VAL A 679 -61.41 0.49 3.50
N ASP A 680 -61.96 0.20 4.68
CA ASP A 680 -62.64 -1.04 5.10
C ASP A 680 -61.83 -1.95 6.05
N GLY A 681 -62.50 -2.41 7.12
CA GLY A 681 -61.98 -3.45 8.03
C GLY A 681 -62.44 -3.34 9.48
N GLU A 682 -63.65 -3.80 9.79
CA GLU A 682 -64.08 -4.13 11.16
C GLU A 682 -63.33 -5.35 11.76
N THR A 683 -62.45 -6.00 10.99
CA THR A 683 -61.70 -7.20 11.36
C THR A 683 -60.46 -6.89 12.21
N LYS A 684 -60.16 -7.77 13.17
CA LYS A 684 -59.03 -7.66 14.10
C LYS A 684 -57.66 -7.55 13.38
N THR A 685 -57.52 -8.22 12.25
CA THR A 685 -56.34 -8.18 11.36
C THR A 685 -56.12 -6.80 10.72
N THR A 686 -57.17 -6.06 10.35
CA THR A 686 -57.03 -4.68 9.86
C THR A 686 -56.63 -3.72 10.98
N ARG A 687 -57.08 -3.99 12.21
CA ARG A 687 -56.73 -3.20 13.39
C ARG A 687 -55.26 -3.36 13.81
N ASP A 688 -54.71 -4.57 13.68
CA ASP A 688 -53.28 -4.86 13.90
C ASP A 688 -52.41 -4.30 12.75
N PHE A 689 -52.89 -4.33 11.49
CA PHE A 689 -52.26 -3.68 10.33
C PHE A 689 -52.16 -2.14 10.48
N LEU A 690 -53.17 -1.52 11.11
CA LEU A 690 -53.24 -0.07 11.34
C LEU A 690 -52.41 0.42 12.54
N ALA A 691 -51.71 -0.46 13.27
CA ALA A 691 -50.93 -0.08 14.45
C ALA A 691 -49.57 0.59 14.12
N GLN A 692 -49.03 0.40 12.90
CA GLN A 692 -47.72 0.95 12.48
C GLN A 692 -47.64 1.54 11.03
N PRO A 693 -48.68 2.19 10.45
CA PRO A 693 -48.66 2.56 9.03
C PRO A 693 -47.71 3.71 8.64
N ARG A 694 -46.90 4.28 9.55
CA ARG A 694 -46.36 5.65 9.38
C ARG A 694 -44.87 5.87 9.63
N GLU A 695 -44.10 4.83 9.90
CA GLU A 695 -42.63 4.93 9.91
C GLU A 695 -42.01 5.00 8.50
N ALA A 696 -42.85 5.09 7.47
CA ALA A 696 -42.45 4.72 6.12
C ALA A 696 -42.70 5.80 5.04
N THR A 697 -43.16 7.00 5.41
CA THR A 697 -43.14 8.14 4.47
C THR A 697 -41.83 8.90 4.57
N VAL A 698 -41.12 8.99 3.46
CA VAL A 698 -39.80 9.62 3.35
C VAL A 698 -39.88 10.68 2.25
N ALA A 699 -39.53 11.92 2.59
CA ALA A 699 -39.27 12.94 1.59
C ALA A 699 -37.90 12.70 0.93
N LEU A 700 -37.87 12.75 -0.39
CA LEU A 700 -36.66 12.59 -1.20
C LEU A 700 -36.19 13.98 -1.62
N LEU A 701 -35.06 14.39 -1.06
CA LEU A 701 -34.38 15.63 -1.41
C LEU A 701 -33.18 15.29 -2.28
N THR A 702 -33.05 15.95 -3.43
CA THR A 702 -31.89 15.79 -4.30
C THR A 702 -31.04 17.05 -4.24
N ASP A 703 -29.74 16.88 -4.04
CA ASP A 703 -28.81 18.00 -4.06
C ASP A 703 -28.37 18.38 -5.48
N VAL A 704 -27.47 19.38 -5.57
CA VAL A 704 -26.97 19.87 -6.86
C VAL A 704 -26.19 18.82 -7.64
N HIS A 705 -25.63 17.83 -6.95
CA HIS A 705 -24.80 16.73 -7.48
C HIS A 705 -25.63 15.47 -7.81
N GLY A 706 -26.94 15.50 -7.59
CA GLY A 706 -27.82 14.37 -7.87
C GLY A 706 -27.91 13.35 -6.74
N ALA A 707 -27.26 13.57 -5.59
CA ALA A 707 -27.41 12.67 -4.46
C ALA A 707 -28.77 12.84 -3.79
N VAL A 708 -29.35 11.72 -3.38
CA VAL A 708 -30.70 11.66 -2.82
C VAL A 708 -30.62 11.48 -1.31
N HIS A 709 -30.98 12.53 -0.60
CA HIS A 709 -31.08 12.61 0.85
C HIS A 709 -32.49 12.25 1.30
N ARG A 710 -32.58 11.29 2.22
CA ARG A 710 -33.84 10.74 2.71
C ARG A 710 -34.20 11.40 4.04
N VAL A 711 -35.34 12.07 4.08
CA VAL A 711 -35.84 12.71 5.31
C VAL A 711 -37.13 12.02 5.75
N PRO A 712 -37.09 11.20 6.81
CA PRO A 712 -38.27 10.55 7.37
C PRO A 712 -39.26 11.61 7.87
N LEU A 713 -40.51 11.56 7.41
CA LEU A 713 -41.58 12.44 7.87
C LEU A 713 -42.27 11.74 9.05
N ALA A 714 -41.91 12.10 10.28
CA ALA A 714 -42.34 11.40 11.50
C ALA A 714 -43.85 11.06 11.51
N GLY A 715 -44.18 9.84 11.97
CA GLY A 715 -45.53 9.30 12.04
C GLY A 715 -45.90 8.90 13.47
N GLY A 716 -47.18 9.06 13.84
CA GLY A 716 -47.72 8.59 15.12
C GLY A 716 -48.65 7.39 14.96
N THR A 717 -49.18 6.89 16.08
CA THR A 717 -49.72 5.52 16.23
C THR A 717 -51.19 5.35 15.78
N GLY A 718 -51.74 6.27 14.96
CA GLY A 718 -53.17 6.27 14.58
C GLY A 718 -53.45 6.63 13.12
N THR A 719 -54.73 6.67 12.73
CA THR A 719 -55.20 7.03 11.38
C THR A 719 -55.48 8.53 11.19
N ASP A 720 -55.38 9.35 12.25
CA ASP A 720 -55.60 10.80 12.21
C ASP A 720 -54.53 11.54 11.40
N ALA A 721 -54.79 12.76 10.93
CA ALA A 721 -53.71 13.54 10.30
C ALA A 721 -52.61 13.82 11.32
N HIS A 722 -51.34 13.67 10.95
CA HIS A 722 -50.21 13.98 11.81
C HIS A 722 -49.36 15.07 11.19
N ALA A 723 -49.21 16.16 11.93
CA ALA A 723 -48.30 17.23 11.56
C ALA A 723 -46.86 16.77 11.77
N PHE A 724 -46.01 17.07 10.80
CA PHE A 724 -44.57 16.87 10.90
C PHE A 724 -43.87 18.21 10.68
N GLU A 725 -42.74 18.38 11.36
CA GLU A 725 -41.76 19.41 11.07
C GLU A 725 -40.39 18.77 11.18
N VAL A 726 -39.74 18.57 10.05
CA VAL A 726 -38.50 17.78 9.97
C VAL A 726 -37.37 18.65 9.46
N PRO A 727 -36.18 18.60 10.09
CA PRO A 727 -35.04 19.35 9.62
C PRO A 727 -34.64 18.86 8.23
N VAL A 728 -34.21 19.80 7.39
CA VAL A 728 -33.64 19.48 6.08
C VAL A 728 -32.21 19.98 5.99
N PRO A 729 -31.38 19.37 5.12
CA PRO A 729 -30.08 19.91 4.77
C PRO A 729 -30.15 21.39 4.40
N ARG A 730 -29.22 22.18 4.95
CA ARG A 730 -29.12 23.63 4.71
C ARG A 730 -28.26 23.97 3.49
N THR A 731 -27.59 22.98 2.91
CA THR A 731 -26.84 23.14 1.64
C THR A 731 -27.70 23.79 0.56
N ALA A 732 -27.11 24.76 -0.15
CA ALA A 732 -27.80 25.47 -1.21
C ALA A 732 -28.17 24.53 -2.38
N GLY A 733 -29.29 24.83 -3.05
CA GLY A 733 -29.70 24.13 -4.27
C GLY A 733 -30.37 22.77 -4.05
N MET A 734 -30.83 22.48 -2.82
CA MET A 734 -31.66 21.30 -2.53
C MET A 734 -33.02 21.37 -3.26
N ARG A 735 -33.47 20.23 -3.78
CA ARG A 735 -34.74 20.08 -4.49
C ARG A 735 -35.57 18.96 -3.88
N LEU A 736 -36.85 19.19 -3.65
CA LEU A 736 -37.80 18.13 -3.33
C LEU A 736 -38.21 17.41 -4.62
N THR A 737 -37.72 16.19 -4.81
CA THR A 737 -37.90 15.39 -6.04
C THR A 737 -38.95 14.30 -5.90
N GLY A 738 -39.30 13.92 -4.67
CA GLY A 738 -40.32 12.90 -4.47
C GLY A 738 -40.71 12.62 -3.01
N PHE A 739 -41.71 11.76 -2.86
CA PHE A 739 -42.11 11.13 -1.62
C PHE A 739 -42.14 9.62 -1.83
N ALA A 740 -41.32 8.89 -1.08
CA ALA A 740 -41.39 7.43 -1.03
C ALA A 740 -42.24 7.01 0.16
N VAL A 741 -43.14 6.06 -0.06
CA VAL A 741 -43.97 5.47 0.98
C VAL A 741 -43.77 3.96 0.94
N GLU A 742 -43.51 3.35 2.08
CA GLU A 742 -43.56 1.89 2.26
C GLU A 742 -44.60 1.52 3.31
N GLY A 743 -44.92 0.26 3.41
CA GLY A 743 -45.42 -0.31 4.65
C GLY A 743 -45.50 -1.83 4.54
N GLN A 744 -46.04 -2.43 5.59
CA GLN A 744 -46.15 -3.88 5.67
C GLN A 744 -47.15 -4.44 4.65
N ASP A 745 -47.22 -5.77 4.64
CA ASP A 745 -48.14 -6.65 3.92
C ASP A 745 -49.54 -6.04 3.69
N MET A 746 -49.83 -5.70 2.44
CA MET A 746 -51.12 -5.14 2.02
C MET A 746 -52.18 -6.25 1.90
N LEU A 747 -53.38 -5.98 2.43
CA LEU A 747 -54.54 -6.83 2.20
C LEU A 747 -55.02 -6.72 0.74
N LEU A 748 -55.16 -7.87 0.08
CA LEU A 748 -55.73 -7.97 -1.26
C LEU A 748 -57.12 -7.32 -1.35
N GLY A 749 -57.32 -6.45 -2.33
CA GLY A 749 -58.61 -5.81 -2.60
C GLY A 749 -59.02 -4.68 -1.65
N VAL A 750 -58.18 -4.29 -0.69
CA VAL A 750 -58.45 -3.16 0.22
C VAL A 750 -57.71 -1.91 -0.26
N PRO A 751 -58.40 -0.79 -0.57
CA PRO A 751 -57.73 0.44 -0.98
C PRO A 751 -56.99 1.11 0.18
N ILE A 752 -55.72 1.46 -0.06
CA ILE A 752 -54.91 2.31 0.83
C ILE A 752 -54.83 3.70 0.21
N THR A 753 -55.24 4.72 0.96
CA THR A 753 -55.12 6.12 0.57
C THR A 753 -54.07 6.81 1.42
N TRP A 754 -53.05 7.37 0.78
CA TRP A 754 -52.06 8.27 1.37
C TRP A 754 -52.40 9.72 0.97
N GLN A 755 -52.39 10.63 1.95
CA GLN A 755 -52.69 12.06 1.77
C GLN A 755 -51.61 12.89 2.46
N LEU A 756 -51.03 13.83 1.71
CA LEU A 756 -50.16 14.89 2.20
C LEU A 756 -50.91 16.22 2.07
N SER A 757 -50.93 17.03 3.13
CA SER A 757 -51.58 18.35 3.16
C SER A 757 -50.66 19.40 3.79
N ASP A 758 -50.86 20.66 3.41
CA ASP A 758 -50.18 21.83 4.01
C ASP A 758 -48.65 21.81 3.90
N LEU A 759 -48.09 21.29 2.80
CA LEU A 759 -46.65 21.26 2.60
C LEU A 759 -46.06 22.68 2.52
N ALA A 760 -45.06 22.96 3.35
CA ALA A 760 -44.38 24.24 3.45
C ALA A 760 -42.91 24.07 3.84
N THR A 761 -42.07 25.03 3.46
CA THR A 761 -40.69 25.18 3.93
C THR A 761 -40.64 26.18 5.08
N VAL A 762 -39.81 25.91 6.09
CA VAL A 762 -39.59 26.79 7.24
C VAL A 762 -38.19 27.40 7.10
N GLY A 763 -38.09 28.72 7.11
CA GLY A 763 -36.80 29.43 7.08
C GLY A 763 -36.20 29.67 8.47
N GLU A 764 -34.98 30.23 8.54
CA GLU A 764 -34.30 30.54 9.80
C GLU A 764 -35.12 31.41 10.78
N GLY A 765 -35.96 32.31 10.26
CA GLY A 765 -36.86 33.14 11.06
C GLY A 765 -38.13 32.43 11.56
N GLY A 766 -38.28 31.12 11.32
CA GLY A 766 -39.45 30.31 11.69
C GLY A 766 -40.70 30.52 10.83
N MET A 767 -40.62 31.40 9.82
CA MET A 767 -41.72 31.67 8.89
C MET A 767 -41.89 30.52 7.90
N ALA A 768 -43.12 30.00 7.77
CA ALA A 768 -43.45 28.94 6.83
C ALA A 768 -43.93 29.51 5.49
N THR A 769 -43.32 29.08 4.39
CA THR A 769 -43.71 29.41 3.02
C THR A 769 -44.26 28.18 2.32
N PRO A 770 -45.49 28.20 1.76
CA PRO A 770 -46.11 27.04 1.13
C PRO A 770 -45.34 26.59 -0.12
N LEU A 771 -45.15 25.28 -0.26
CA LEU A 771 -44.46 24.68 -1.40
C LEU A 771 -45.50 24.05 -2.34
N ASN A 772 -45.75 24.71 -3.48
CA ASN A 772 -46.81 24.31 -4.41
C ASN A 772 -46.28 23.39 -5.52
N PHE A 773 -46.99 22.28 -5.74
CA PHE A 773 -46.76 21.34 -6.84
C PHE A 773 -47.16 21.89 -8.22
N ASP A 774 -48.06 22.89 -8.25
CA ASP A 774 -48.63 23.46 -9.49
C ASP A 774 -47.63 24.31 -10.30
N GLY A 775 -46.43 24.58 -9.76
CA GLY A 775 -45.36 25.36 -10.42
C GLY A 775 -44.42 24.53 -11.33
N ALA A 776 -44.69 23.25 -11.53
CA ALA A 776 -43.73 22.27 -12.09
C ALA A 776 -43.57 22.26 -13.64
N GLY A 777 -44.28 23.11 -14.39
CA GLY A 777 -44.22 23.14 -15.87
C GLY A 777 -44.86 21.92 -16.55
N ASP A 778 -44.42 21.55 -17.77
CA ASP A 778 -44.97 20.46 -18.63
C ASP A 778 -44.87 19.03 -18.05
N SER A 779 -44.33 18.85 -16.84
CA SER A 779 -44.07 17.52 -16.26
C SER A 779 -44.93 17.27 -15.01
N ALA A 780 -45.95 16.43 -15.18
CA ALA A 780 -46.87 16.07 -14.12
C ALA A 780 -46.18 15.24 -13.02
N TRP A 781 -46.60 15.47 -11.76
CA TRP A 781 -46.30 14.56 -10.67
C TRP A 781 -47.07 13.25 -10.90
N GLY A 782 -46.36 12.13 -10.82
CA GLY A 782 -46.90 10.83 -11.13
C GLY A 782 -46.17 9.72 -10.40
N LEU A 783 -46.58 8.49 -10.71
CA LEU A 783 -46.05 7.29 -10.11
C LEU A 783 -45.39 6.41 -11.19
N PRO A 784 -44.40 5.59 -10.82
CA PRO A 784 -43.87 4.57 -11.71
C PRO A 784 -44.95 3.54 -12.06
N ALA A 785 -44.77 2.84 -13.18
CA ALA A 785 -45.62 1.69 -13.50
C ALA A 785 -45.41 0.60 -12.44
N THR A 786 -46.48 0.21 -11.75
CA THR A 786 -46.46 -0.89 -10.77
C THR A 786 -47.53 -1.93 -11.10
N THR A 787 -47.49 -3.08 -10.44
CA THR A 787 -48.50 -4.14 -10.56
C THR A 787 -49.83 -3.79 -9.87
N ALA A 788 -49.88 -2.70 -9.08
CA ALA A 788 -51.10 -2.23 -8.40
C ALA A 788 -51.83 -1.18 -9.26
N THR A 789 -53.15 -1.09 -9.13
CA THR A 789 -53.88 0.06 -9.69
C THR A 789 -53.67 1.24 -8.75
N VAL A 790 -53.06 2.31 -9.26
CA VAL A 790 -52.76 3.48 -8.45
C VAL A 790 -53.27 4.75 -9.11
N GLN A 791 -54.01 5.57 -8.35
CA GLN A 791 -54.43 6.91 -8.76
C GLN A 791 -53.69 7.95 -7.92
N ALA A 792 -52.99 8.87 -8.58
CA ALA A 792 -52.37 10.03 -7.94
C ALA A 792 -53.09 11.31 -8.38
N SER A 793 -53.36 12.19 -7.43
CA SER A 793 -53.84 13.54 -7.67
C SER A 793 -53.01 14.52 -6.84
N VAL A 794 -52.55 15.58 -7.47
CA VAL A 794 -51.71 16.59 -6.85
C VAL A 794 -52.31 17.96 -7.17
N LYS A 795 -52.46 18.82 -6.16
CA LYS A 795 -53.07 20.15 -6.31
C LYS A 795 -52.55 21.10 -5.23
N GLY A 796 -52.06 22.27 -5.62
CA GLY A 796 -51.53 23.26 -4.67
C GLY A 796 -50.37 22.67 -3.87
N ASN A 797 -50.48 22.66 -2.55
CA ASN A 797 -49.52 22.08 -1.60
C ASN A 797 -50.01 20.75 -1.00
N ALA A 798 -50.91 20.04 -1.69
CA ALA A 798 -51.47 18.76 -1.26
C ALA A 798 -51.31 17.67 -2.35
N ALA A 799 -51.09 16.44 -1.89
CA ALA A 799 -51.00 15.26 -2.75
C ALA A 799 -51.83 14.11 -2.16
N ARG A 800 -52.50 13.36 -3.03
CA ARG A 800 -53.28 12.17 -2.64
C ARG A 800 -52.97 11.03 -3.58
N VAL A 801 -52.63 9.88 -3.02
CA VAL A 801 -52.36 8.63 -3.74
C VAL A 801 -53.27 7.55 -3.21
N GLU A 802 -53.97 6.84 -4.08
CA GLU A 802 -54.83 5.72 -3.76
C GLU A 802 -54.31 4.46 -4.45
N LEU A 803 -53.89 3.46 -3.66
CA LEU A 803 -53.39 2.18 -4.12
C LEU A 803 -54.42 1.08 -3.90
N MET A 804 -54.58 0.23 -4.90
CA MET A 804 -55.31 -1.03 -4.80
C MET A 804 -54.47 -2.16 -5.40
N SER A 805 -54.13 -3.15 -4.56
CA SER A 805 -53.35 -4.32 -4.99
C SER A 805 -54.27 -5.48 -5.38
N PHE A 806 -53.87 -6.17 -6.45
CA PHE A 806 -54.54 -7.34 -7.00
C PHE A 806 -53.52 -8.47 -7.13
N GLY A 807 -53.88 -9.69 -6.72
CA GLY A 807 -52.95 -10.83 -6.63
C GLY A 807 -53.66 -12.12 -6.23
N SER A 808 -52.89 -13.20 -6.05
CA SER A 808 -53.44 -14.53 -5.75
C SER A 808 -53.81 -14.65 -4.26
N PRO A 809 -54.92 -15.34 -3.90
CA PRO A 809 -55.27 -15.56 -2.50
C PRO A 809 -54.11 -16.20 -1.72
N GLY A 810 -53.63 -15.52 -0.67
CA GLY A 810 -52.50 -15.95 0.16
C GLY A 810 -51.20 -15.17 -0.03
N GLU A 811 -51.11 -14.30 -1.04
CA GLU A 811 -50.04 -13.30 -1.14
C GLU A 811 -50.44 -12.01 -0.42
N TYR A 812 -49.59 -11.50 0.45
CA TYR A 812 -49.74 -10.17 1.04
C TYR A 812 -48.55 -9.29 0.60
N PRO A 813 -48.61 -8.68 -0.60
CA PRO A 813 -47.49 -7.89 -1.08
C PRO A 813 -47.32 -6.64 -0.21
N ARG A 814 -46.08 -6.30 0.16
CA ARG A 814 -45.78 -5.02 0.81
C ARG A 814 -46.23 -3.87 -0.10
N TYR A 815 -46.92 -2.87 0.45
CA TYR A 815 -47.23 -1.69 -0.34
C TYR A 815 -46.01 -0.76 -0.39
N SER A 816 -45.64 -0.34 -1.60
CA SER A 816 -44.63 0.69 -1.77
C SER A 816 -44.92 1.53 -3.01
N PHE A 817 -44.65 2.82 -2.93
CA PHE A 817 -44.72 3.71 -4.08
C PHE A 817 -43.83 4.92 -3.90
N THR A 818 -43.48 5.56 -5.03
CA THR A 818 -42.68 6.78 -5.04
C THR A 818 -43.38 7.83 -5.88
N LEU A 819 -44.02 8.81 -5.24
CA LEU A 819 -44.62 9.96 -5.91
C LEU A 819 -43.50 10.94 -6.29
N ARG A 820 -43.41 11.33 -7.55
CA ARG A 820 -42.29 12.13 -8.07
C ARG A 820 -42.68 12.83 -9.37
N GLN A 821 -41.86 13.76 -9.82
CA GLN A 821 -42.09 14.41 -11.12
C GLN A 821 -41.68 13.49 -12.27
N GLN A 822 -42.54 13.34 -13.28
CA GLN A 822 -42.21 12.56 -14.48
C GLN A 822 -41.10 13.24 -15.28
N ALA A 823 -40.16 12.45 -15.81
CA ALA A 823 -39.13 12.92 -16.72
C ALA A 823 -39.01 11.97 -17.90
N THR A 824 -38.43 12.45 -19.00
CA THR A 824 -38.05 11.59 -20.13
C THR A 824 -37.08 10.49 -19.64
N PRO A 825 -37.20 9.25 -20.13
CA PRO A 825 -36.23 8.20 -19.84
C PRO A 825 -34.80 8.70 -20.06
N VAL A 826 -33.94 8.48 -19.06
CA VAL A 826 -32.54 8.89 -19.08
C VAL A 826 -31.69 7.64 -19.25
N VAL A 827 -30.74 7.69 -20.18
CA VAL A 827 -29.65 6.72 -20.28
C VAL A 827 -28.47 7.28 -19.52
N VAL A 828 -27.89 6.50 -18.62
CA VAL A 828 -26.83 6.96 -17.71
C VAL A 828 -25.49 6.94 -18.43
N PRO A 829 -24.81 8.08 -18.61
CA PRO A 829 -23.47 8.08 -19.18
C PRO A 829 -22.49 7.45 -18.18
N ALA A 830 -21.58 6.63 -18.70
CA ALA A 830 -20.55 5.97 -17.91
C ALA A 830 -19.19 5.95 -18.61
N LEU A 831 -18.13 5.96 -17.80
CA LEU A 831 -16.77 5.66 -18.21
C LEU A 831 -16.41 4.26 -17.71
N ALA A 832 -15.71 3.47 -18.52
CA ALA A 832 -15.36 2.10 -18.19
C ALA A 832 -13.85 1.86 -18.25
N THR A 833 -13.30 1.02 -17.38
CA THR A 833 -11.93 0.53 -17.56
C THR A 833 -11.86 -0.49 -18.70
N ALA A 834 -10.65 -0.69 -19.25
CA ALA A 834 -10.42 -1.70 -20.29
C ALA A 834 -10.91 -3.10 -19.88
N GLU A 835 -10.73 -3.47 -18.61
CA GLU A 835 -11.12 -4.77 -18.09
C GLU A 835 -12.64 -4.90 -17.90
N ALA A 836 -13.33 -3.83 -17.51
CA ALA A 836 -14.78 -3.79 -17.48
C ALA A 836 -15.40 -3.92 -18.88
N LEU A 837 -14.80 -3.27 -19.90
CA LEU A 837 -15.24 -3.44 -21.30
C LEU A 837 -15.06 -4.87 -21.78
N ALA A 838 -13.92 -5.49 -21.44
CA ALA A 838 -13.64 -6.86 -21.80
C ALA A 838 -14.57 -7.87 -21.10
N SER A 839 -14.87 -7.67 -19.81
CA SER A 839 -15.77 -8.57 -19.06
C SER A 839 -17.23 -8.43 -19.48
N LEU A 840 -17.66 -7.23 -19.83
CA LEU A 840 -19.01 -6.95 -20.36
C LEU A 840 -19.16 -7.28 -21.85
N HIS A 841 -18.07 -7.65 -22.54
CA HIS A 841 -18.02 -7.87 -23.98
C HIS A 841 -18.60 -6.69 -24.79
N THR A 842 -18.20 -5.47 -24.42
CA THR A 842 -18.73 -4.23 -25.00
C THR A 842 -17.62 -3.26 -25.42
N GLU A 843 -17.99 -2.20 -26.11
CA GLU A 843 -17.09 -1.16 -26.63
C GLU A 843 -17.59 0.25 -26.28
N VAL A 844 -16.72 1.25 -26.43
CA VAL A 844 -17.11 2.67 -26.23
C VAL A 844 -18.16 3.07 -27.28
N GLY A 845 -19.22 3.74 -26.82
CA GLY A 845 -20.40 4.14 -27.61
C GLY A 845 -21.58 3.16 -27.52
N ALA A 846 -21.41 2.00 -26.89
CA ALA A 846 -22.49 1.05 -26.69
C ALA A 846 -23.42 1.46 -25.54
N THR A 847 -24.71 1.13 -25.67
CA THR A 847 -25.68 1.21 -24.57
C THR A 847 -26.04 -0.20 -24.11
N LEU A 848 -26.00 -0.44 -22.81
CA LEU A 848 -26.31 -1.73 -22.20
C LEU A 848 -27.17 -1.58 -20.94
N THR A 849 -28.03 -2.54 -20.68
CA THR A 849 -28.84 -2.58 -19.45
C THR A 849 -28.13 -3.44 -18.41
N ILE A 850 -27.73 -2.82 -17.29
CA ILE A 850 -27.02 -3.45 -16.18
C ILE A 850 -27.93 -3.48 -14.94
N PRO A 851 -28.05 -4.60 -14.21
CA PRO A 851 -28.78 -4.64 -12.95
C PRO A 851 -27.95 -3.98 -11.84
N LEU A 852 -28.28 -2.73 -11.49
CA LEU A 852 -27.63 -1.98 -10.39
C LEU A 852 -28.60 -1.87 -9.21
N TRP A 853 -28.17 -2.31 -8.03
CA TRP A 853 -29.00 -2.39 -6.81
C TRP A 853 -30.35 -3.10 -7.03
N GLY A 854 -30.39 -4.09 -7.93
CA GLY A 854 -31.61 -4.82 -8.29
C GLY A 854 -32.51 -4.13 -9.33
N SER A 855 -32.12 -2.94 -9.81
CA SER A 855 -32.84 -2.19 -10.85
C SER A 855 -32.16 -2.31 -12.23
N PRO A 856 -32.90 -2.64 -13.31
CA PRO A 856 -32.35 -2.58 -14.66
C PRO A 856 -32.04 -1.12 -15.02
N THR A 857 -30.76 -0.81 -15.22
CA THR A 857 -30.26 0.53 -15.50
C THR A 857 -29.63 0.55 -16.88
N ASP A 858 -30.13 1.41 -17.75
CA ASP A 858 -29.60 1.63 -19.10
C ASP A 858 -28.40 2.57 -19.04
N VAL A 859 -27.22 2.05 -19.39
CA VAL A 859 -25.93 2.73 -19.28
C VAL A 859 -25.32 2.89 -20.67
N HIS A 860 -24.90 4.11 -21.02
CA HIS A 860 -24.17 4.44 -22.25
C HIS A 860 -22.68 4.65 -21.95
N ILE A 861 -21.80 3.89 -22.60
CA ILE A 861 -20.35 4.00 -22.40
C ILE A 861 -19.80 5.17 -23.22
N VAL A 862 -19.53 6.29 -22.57
CA VAL A 862 -19.05 7.52 -23.22
C VAL A 862 -17.55 7.50 -23.49
N GLY A 863 -16.80 6.74 -22.69
CA GLY A 863 -15.34 6.70 -22.82
C GLY A 863 -14.67 5.58 -22.02
N GLN A 864 -13.38 5.40 -22.29
CA GLN A 864 -12.54 4.39 -21.65
C GLN A 864 -11.47 5.05 -20.78
N LEU A 865 -11.28 4.50 -19.58
CA LEU A 865 -10.19 4.84 -18.64
C LEU A 865 -9.18 3.68 -18.59
N THR A 866 -7.91 3.97 -18.31
CA THR A 866 -6.91 2.92 -18.07
C THR A 866 -7.11 2.27 -16.70
N ALA A 867 -7.32 3.09 -15.66
CA ALA A 867 -7.66 2.68 -14.31
C ALA A 867 -8.47 3.81 -13.65
N LEU A 868 -9.39 3.47 -12.75
CA LEU A 868 -10.19 4.44 -11.99
C LEU A 868 -9.61 4.58 -10.58
N SER A 869 -9.48 5.81 -10.07
CA SER A 869 -8.99 6.05 -8.71
C SER A 869 -10.08 5.79 -7.65
N GLY A 870 -9.71 5.63 -6.38
CA GLY A 870 -10.63 5.48 -5.26
C GLY A 870 -10.79 4.04 -4.75
N ASP A 871 -9.71 3.25 -4.74
CA ASP A 871 -9.67 1.86 -4.25
C ASP A 871 -10.78 0.99 -4.88
N VAL A 872 -10.67 0.78 -6.19
CA VAL A 872 -11.64 0.06 -7.02
C VAL A 872 -11.00 -1.19 -7.62
N ASP A 873 -11.82 -2.16 -8.00
CA ASP A 873 -11.37 -3.33 -8.76
C ASP A 873 -10.78 -2.92 -10.14
N GLN A 874 -9.97 -3.81 -10.76
CA GLN A 874 -9.40 -3.54 -12.09
C GLN A 874 -10.49 -3.35 -13.17
N ALA A 875 -11.58 -4.12 -13.06
CA ALA A 875 -12.82 -3.84 -13.76
C ALA A 875 -13.62 -2.79 -12.96
N ALA A 876 -13.80 -1.60 -13.53
CA ALA A 876 -14.56 -0.55 -12.88
C ALA A 876 -15.37 0.29 -13.86
N LEU A 877 -16.53 0.77 -13.40
CA LEU A 877 -17.41 1.70 -14.11
C LEU A 877 -17.59 2.96 -13.25
N LEU A 878 -17.44 4.14 -13.86
CA LEU A 878 -17.77 5.43 -13.27
C LEU A 878 -19.03 5.97 -13.95
N LEU A 879 -20.13 6.07 -13.20
CA LEU A 879 -21.44 6.52 -13.69
C LEU A 879 -21.72 7.95 -13.27
N ASP A 880 -22.50 8.66 -14.07
CA ASP A 880 -23.01 9.98 -13.70
C ASP A 880 -24.14 9.88 -12.66
N MET A 881 -23.90 10.39 -11.46
CA MET A 881 -24.85 10.34 -10.35
C MET A 881 -26.17 11.08 -10.63
N PRO A 882 -26.18 12.31 -11.17
CA PRO A 882 -27.42 12.98 -11.57
C PRO A 882 -28.31 12.13 -12.49
N ALA A 883 -27.74 11.56 -13.56
CA ALA A 883 -28.50 10.72 -14.48
C ALA A 883 -28.98 9.43 -13.81
N LEU A 884 -28.12 8.79 -12.99
CA LEU A 884 -28.45 7.54 -12.31
C LEU A 884 -29.55 7.71 -11.27
N SER A 885 -29.47 8.77 -10.46
CA SER A 885 -30.52 9.10 -9.49
C SER A 885 -31.86 9.34 -10.19
N THR A 886 -31.84 10.04 -11.33
CA THR A 886 -33.02 10.28 -12.17
C THR A 886 -33.58 8.95 -12.65
N GLN A 887 -32.77 8.07 -13.24
CA GLN A 887 -33.25 6.78 -13.75
C GLN A 887 -33.83 5.88 -12.65
N LEU A 888 -33.16 5.76 -11.51
CA LEU A 888 -33.65 4.95 -10.38
C LEU A 888 -34.98 5.48 -9.85
N LEU A 889 -35.10 6.80 -9.67
CA LEU A 889 -36.37 7.41 -9.34
C LEU A 889 -37.38 7.13 -10.46
N GLN A 890 -36.99 7.23 -11.74
CA GLN A 890 -37.82 6.94 -12.91
C GLN A 890 -38.47 5.55 -12.90
N THR A 891 -37.73 4.54 -12.48
CA THR A 891 -38.21 3.17 -12.39
C THR A 891 -38.95 2.85 -11.09
N GLY A 892 -39.08 3.82 -10.18
CA GLY A 892 -39.70 3.62 -8.86
C GLY A 892 -38.77 2.98 -7.83
N TRP A 893 -37.52 2.72 -8.21
CA TRP A 893 -36.49 2.25 -7.31
C TRP A 893 -36.03 3.35 -6.38
N ARG A 894 -35.63 2.96 -5.18
CA ARG A 894 -35.10 3.90 -4.20
C ARG A 894 -33.60 4.03 -4.38
N PRO A 895 -33.10 5.24 -4.65
CA PRO A 895 -31.67 5.47 -4.69
C PRO A 895 -31.00 5.11 -3.35
N PRO A 896 -29.76 4.60 -3.38
CA PRO A 896 -29.02 4.30 -2.16
C PRO A 896 -28.70 5.60 -1.39
N SER A 897 -28.33 5.46 -0.11
CA SER A 897 -27.83 6.59 0.67
C SER A 897 -26.43 6.93 0.19
N VAL A 898 -26.01 8.18 0.37
CA VAL A 898 -24.62 8.57 0.12
C VAL A 898 -23.71 7.79 1.07
N THR A 899 -22.86 6.92 0.51
CA THR A 899 -21.97 6.06 1.28
C THR A 899 -20.59 6.68 1.47
N GLU A 900 -20.20 7.59 0.58
CA GLU A 900 -18.90 8.25 0.64
C GLU A 900 -18.97 9.71 0.15
N TRP A 901 -18.07 10.56 0.64
CA TRP A 901 -17.82 11.91 0.15
C TRP A 901 -16.38 12.05 -0.30
N TRP A 902 -16.20 12.60 -1.49
CA TRP A 902 -14.91 12.91 -2.08
C TRP A 902 -14.67 14.40 -1.93
N VAL A 903 -13.67 14.76 -1.12
CA VAL A 903 -13.45 16.14 -0.68
C VAL A 903 -12.15 16.66 -1.27
N GLN A 904 -12.23 17.84 -1.87
CA GLN A 904 -11.09 18.67 -2.25
C GLN A 904 -10.80 19.66 -1.13
N THR A 905 -9.53 19.83 -0.80
CA THR A 905 -9.09 20.64 0.33
C THR A 905 -8.14 21.74 -0.12
N ASP A 906 -8.10 22.86 0.60
CA ASP A 906 -7.00 23.81 0.46
C ASP A 906 -5.69 23.15 0.96
N PRO A 907 -4.63 23.09 0.14
CA PRO A 907 -3.34 22.54 0.54
C PRO A 907 -2.77 23.12 1.85
N ALA A 908 -3.08 24.37 2.18
CA ALA A 908 -2.60 25.02 3.40
C ALA A 908 -3.31 24.54 4.68
N THR A 909 -4.57 24.12 4.57
CA THR A 909 -5.42 23.71 5.71
C THR A 909 -5.81 22.24 5.67
N HIS A 910 -5.29 21.45 4.72
CA HIS A 910 -5.61 20.03 4.54
C HIS A 910 -5.61 19.22 5.86
N ALA A 911 -4.57 19.34 6.67
CA ALA A 911 -4.46 18.64 7.95
C ALA A 911 -5.55 19.06 8.96
N GLN A 912 -6.01 20.32 8.90
CA GLN A 912 -7.11 20.81 9.74
C GLN A 912 -8.45 20.21 9.30
N VAL A 913 -8.67 20.07 7.98
CA VAL A 913 -9.87 19.43 7.43
C VAL A 913 -9.94 17.96 7.87
N ALA A 914 -8.84 17.21 7.71
CA ALA A 914 -8.77 15.81 8.13
C ALA A 914 -9.02 15.64 9.63
N ALA A 915 -8.41 16.49 10.47
CA ALA A 915 -8.62 16.49 11.91
C ALA A 915 -10.05 16.88 12.32
N ALA A 916 -10.72 17.76 11.56
CA ALA A 916 -12.12 18.14 11.80
C ALA A 916 -13.12 17.06 11.33
N ALA A 917 -12.76 16.25 10.34
CA ALA A 917 -13.57 15.13 9.86
C ALA A 917 -13.46 13.89 10.75
N ALA A 918 -12.30 13.65 11.37
CA ALA A 918 -12.04 12.49 12.23
C ALA A 918 -13.04 12.27 13.39
N PRO A 919 -13.53 13.31 14.12
CA PRO A 919 -14.50 13.12 15.19
C PRO A 919 -15.95 12.92 14.72
N LEU A 920 -16.23 12.92 13.41
CA LEU A 920 -17.58 12.67 12.92
C LEU A 920 -17.98 11.22 13.22
N PRO A 921 -19.14 10.98 13.86
CA PRO A 921 -19.56 9.63 14.24
C PRO A 921 -19.80 8.77 13.01
N ASN A 922 -19.38 7.51 13.05
CA ASN A 922 -19.56 6.52 11.97
C ASN A 922 -18.93 6.94 10.63
N MET A 923 -17.88 7.76 10.66
CA MET A 923 -17.16 8.21 9.48
C MET A 923 -15.72 7.72 9.49
N GLN A 924 -15.32 6.98 8.46
CA GLN A 924 -13.93 6.66 8.20
C GLN A 924 -13.30 7.74 7.33
N VAL A 925 -12.19 8.32 7.79
CA VAL A 925 -11.42 9.33 7.04
C VAL A 925 -10.24 8.67 6.34
N ILE A 926 -10.24 8.67 5.01
CA ILE A 926 -9.12 8.23 4.18
C ILE A 926 -8.40 9.47 3.65
N ASP A 927 -7.21 9.73 4.18
CA ASP A 927 -6.39 10.90 3.85
C ASP A 927 -5.22 10.49 2.94
N ARG A 928 -5.09 11.14 1.78
CA ARG A 928 -4.00 10.87 0.83
C ARG A 928 -2.61 11.20 1.37
N LEU A 929 -2.45 12.28 2.16
CA LEU A 929 -1.16 12.65 2.74
C LEU A 929 -0.80 11.69 3.86
N ALA A 930 -1.77 11.29 4.68
CA ALA A 930 -1.57 10.26 5.69
C ALA A 930 -1.16 8.91 5.06
N LEU A 931 -1.83 8.49 3.97
CA LEU A 931 -1.45 7.28 3.23
C LEU A 931 -0.05 7.40 2.60
N ALA A 932 0.30 8.56 2.02
CA ALA A 932 1.62 8.78 1.44
C ALA A 932 2.73 8.76 2.50
N VAL A 933 2.47 9.30 3.69
CA VAL A 933 3.39 9.23 4.85
C VAL A 933 3.52 7.79 5.34
N HIS A 934 2.40 7.08 5.49
CA HIS A 934 2.41 5.68 5.91
C HIS A 934 3.18 4.78 4.93
N ALA A 935 2.97 4.97 3.62
CA ALA A 935 3.75 4.29 2.58
C ALA A 935 5.22 4.72 2.56
N ALA A 936 5.53 5.96 2.95
CA ALA A 936 6.91 6.42 3.06
C ALA A 936 7.64 5.82 4.26
N ASP A 937 6.92 5.43 5.32
CA ASP A 937 7.43 4.77 6.53
C ASP A 937 7.44 3.23 6.43
N ASP A 938 6.82 2.66 5.40
CA ASP A 938 6.85 1.21 5.12
C ASP A 938 8.32 0.70 5.11
N PRO A 939 8.69 -0.22 6.02
CA PRO A 939 10.06 -0.71 6.13
C PRO A 939 10.60 -1.32 4.84
N PHE A 940 9.76 -1.97 4.02
CA PHE A 940 10.19 -2.57 2.76
C PHE A 940 10.56 -1.52 1.71
N GLY A 941 9.68 -0.55 1.46
CA GLY A 941 9.95 0.55 0.53
C GLY A 941 11.06 1.49 0.98
N VAL A 942 11.16 1.78 2.27
CA VAL A 942 12.32 2.45 2.89
C VAL A 942 13.61 1.65 2.67
N GLY A 943 13.52 0.35 2.91
CA GLY A 943 14.56 -0.65 2.71
C GLY A 943 15.25 -0.54 1.36
N ALA A 944 14.48 -0.74 0.31
CA ALA A 944 14.96 -0.71 -1.07
C ALA A 944 15.65 0.61 -1.41
N ARG A 945 15.08 1.75 -1.02
CA ARG A 945 15.63 3.10 -1.29
C ARG A 945 16.98 3.32 -0.61
N ILE A 946 17.10 2.97 0.68
CA ILE A 946 18.39 3.08 1.40
C ILE A 946 19.44 2.19 0.75
N ALA A 947 19.11 0.96 0.37
CA ALA A 947 20.06 0.05 -0.25
C ALA A 947 20.58 0.59 -1.60
N LEU A 948 19.71 1.22 -2.40
CA LEU A 948 20.11 1.94 -3.61
C LEU A 948 21.04 3.12 -3.29
N PHE A 949 20.78 3.90 -2.25
CA PHE A 949 21.71 4.96 -1.82
C PHE A 949 23.06 4.42 -1.36
N ILE A 950 23.09 3.31 -0.62
CA ILE A 950 24.33 2.65 -0.23
C ILE A 950 25.09 2.18 -1.48
N ALA A 951 24.40 1.65 -2.50
CA ALA A 951 25.02 1.30 -3.78
C ALA A 951 25.59 2.53 -4.51
N ALA A 952 24.88 3.66 -4.53
CA ALA A 952 25.38 4.90 -5.11
C ALA A 952 26.64 5.43 -4.38
N LEU A 953 26.64 5.43 -3.05
CA LEU A 953 27.81 5.81 -2.23
C LEU A 953 28.97 4.84 -2.41
N GLY A 954 28.67 3.55 -2.46
CA GLY A 954 29.64 2.50 -2.75
C GLY A 954 30.29 2.67 -4.11
N ALA A 955 29.51 3.10 -5.12
CA ALA A 955 30.01 3.39 -6.44
C ALA A 955 30.99 4.55 -6.47
N ILE A 956 30.74 5.59 -5.68
CA ILE A 956 31.65 6.72 -5.49
C ILE A 956 32.94 6.25 -4.79
N GLY A 957 32.83 5.45 -3.72
CA GLY A 957 33.96 4.90 -2.99
C GLY A 957 34.87 4.03 -3.85
N LEU A 958 34.29 3.16 -4.68
CA LEU A 958 35.05 2.32 -5.61
C LEU A 958 35.67 3.13 -6.77
N ALA A 959 34.95 4.14 -7.28
CA ALA A 959 35.50 5.07 -8.28
C ALA A 959 36.72 5.79 -7.73
N LEU A 960 36.64 6.33 -6.51
CA LEU A 960 37.73 7.02 -5.81
C LEU A 960 39.01 6.16 -5.80
N VAL A 961 38.90 4.90 -5.39
CA VAL A 961 40.03 3.98 -5.32
C VAL A 961 40.62 3.73 -6.71
N GLY A 962 39.77 3.47 -7.71
CA GLY A 962 40.26 3.19 -9.07
C GLY A 962 40.85 4.40 -9.77
N VAL A 963 40.28 5.60 -9.60
CA VAL A 963 40.82 6.86 -10.11
C VAL A 963 42.19 7.15 -9.47
N ALA A 964 42.32 7.00 -8.14
CA ALA A 964 43.58 7.20 -7.45
C ALA A 964 44.69 6.25 -7.98
N VAL A 965 44.32 5.01 -8.29
CA VAL A 965 45.22 4.01 -8.84
C VAL A 965 45.60 4.32 -10.29
N ASP A 966 44.62 4.67 -11.12
CA ASP A 966 44.88 5.02 -12.51
C ASP A 966 45.83 6.19 -12.61
N VAL A 967 45.57 7.25 -11.85
CA VAL A 967 46.41 8.44 -11.76
C VAL A 967 47.86 8.06 -11.41
N ARG A 968 48.05 7.15 -10.45
CA ARG A 968 49.38 6.63 -10.07
C ARG A 968 50.02 5.79 -11.17
N ALA A 969 49.24 4.96 -11.87
CA ALA A 969 49.71 4.09 -12.94
C ALA A 969 50.12 4.90 -14.18
N THR A 970 49.28 5.87 -14.58
CA THR A 970 49.50 6.80 -15.68
C THR A 970 50.72 7.66 -15.44
N ALA A 971 50.90 8.18 -14.21
CA ALA A 971 52.12 8.91 -13.84
C ALA A 971 53.39 8.07 -14.03
N ARG A 972 53.39 6.77 -13.70
CA ARG A 972 54.56 5.89 -13.87
C ARG A 972 54.86 5.59 -15.33
N ARG A 973 53.84 5.32 -16.14
CA ARG A 973 54.03 5.00 -17.58
C ARG A 973 54.55 6.20 -18.37
N ARG A 974 54.09 7.41 -18.02
CA ARG A 974 54.37 8.62 -18.80
C ARG A 974 55.69 9.31 -18.44
N VAL A 975 56.30 9.02 -17.29
CA VAL A 975 57.57 9.68 -16.90
C VAL A 975 58.67 9.51 -17.95
N ALA A 976 58.79 8.34 -18.60
CA ALA A 976 59.80 8.10 -19.63
C ALA A 976 59.53 8.90 -20.92
N GLU A 977 58.29 8.89 -21.40
CA GLU A 977 57.90 9.60 -22.63
C GLU A 977 57.93 11.11 -22.46
N LEU A 978 57.46 11.60 -21.31
CA LEU A 978 57.50 13.01 -20.96
C LEU A 978 58.93 13.49 -20.71
N ALA A 979 59.83 12.63 -20.22
CA ALA A 979 61.25 12.96 -20.13
C ALA A 979 61.85 13.19 -21.52
N VAL A 980 61.51 12.36 -22.51
CA VAL A 980 61.94 12.54 -23.91
C VAL A 980 61.36 13.84 -24.50
N LEU A 981 60.07 14.11 -24.31
CA LEU A 981 59.44 15.35 -24.79
C LEU A 981 60.02 16.60 -24.12
N ASN A 982 60.34 16.52 -22.82
CA ASN A 982 61.01 17.60 -22.09
C ASN A 982 62.46 17.80 -22.60
N THR A 983 63.18 16.74 -22.94
CA THR A 983 64.51 16.85 -23.60
C THR A 983 64.44 17.42 -25.02
N LEU A 984 63.29 17.27 -25.70
CA LEU A 984 63.03 17.86 -27.02
C LEU A 984 62.50 19.31 -26.95
N GLY A 985 62.43 19.91 -25.75
CA GLY A 985 62.08 21.33 -25.55
C GLY A 985 60.65 21.62 -25.07
N ALA A 986 59.82 20.61 -24.79
CA ALA A 986 58.48 20.83 -24.26
C ALA A 986 58.52 21.30 -22.79
N THR A 987 57.93 22.45 -22.49
CA THR A 987 57.93 22.96 -21.10
C THR A 987 57.06 22.09 -20.17
N PRO A 988 57.41 21.94 -18.87
CA PRO A 988 56.61 21.18 -17.91
C PRO A 988 55.17 21.69 -17.77
N ARG A 989 54.92 22.98 -18.01
CA ARG A 989 53.58 23.58 -18.00
C ARG A 989 52.73 23.13 -19.19
N LEU A 990 53.34 23.01 -20.37
CA LEU A 990 52.68 22.51 -21.57
C LEU A 990 52.30 21.04 -21.41
N LEU A 991 53.21 20.22 -20.89
CA LEU A 991 52.97 18.80 -20.61
C LEU A 991 51.88 18.60 -19.55
N ALA A 992 51.89 19.41 -18.49
CA ALA A 992 50.83 19.42 -17.47
C ALA A 992 49.45 19.79 -18.04
N ARG A 993 49.37 20.82 -18.89
CA ARG A 993 48.11 21.22 -19.55
C ARG A 993 47.59 20.15 -20.50
N ALA A 994 48.47 19.52 -21.28
CA ALA A 994 48.08 18.44 -22.19
C ALA A 994 47.49 17.25 -21.43
N LEU A 995 48.08 16.87 -20.30
CA LEU A 995 47.55 15.83 -19.42
C LEU A 995 46.21 16.21 -18.80
N MET A 996 46.06 17.45 -18.32
CA MET A 996 44.78 17.91 -17.77
C MET A 996 43.67 17.89 -18.81
N ILE A 997 43.94 18.32 -20.05
CA ILE A 997 42.97 18.29 -21.16
C ILE A 997 42.59 16.84 -21.50
N GLU A 998 43.57 15.94 -21.59
CA GLU A 998 43.31 14.53 -21.86
C GLU A 998 42.46 13.88 -20.77
N GLN A 999 42.82 14.09 -19.49
CA GLN A 999 42.06 13.54 -18.37
C GLN A 999 40.66 14.16 -18.28
N ALA A 1000 40.50 15.46 -18.55
CA ALA A 1000 39.20 16.11 -18.62
C ALA A 1000 38.32 15.55 -19.73
N PHE A 1001 38.89 15.32 -20.92
CA PHE A 1001 38.18 14.72 -22.02
C PHE A 1001 37.73 13.29 -21.71
N LEU A 1002 38.64 12.44 -21.21
CA LEU A 1002 38.34 11.06 -20.86
C LEU A 1002 37.35 10.95 -19.69
N ALA A 1003 37.50 11.77 -18.66
CA ALA A 1003 36.60 11.79 -17.51
C ALA A 1003 35.22 12.33 -17.88
N GLY A 1004 35.14 13.44 -18.62
CA GLY A 1004 33.88 14.02 -19.09
C GLY A 1004 33.10 13.06 -19.99
N LEU A 1005 33.80 12.33 -20.85
CA LEU A 1005 33.24 11.29 -21.70
C LEU A 1005 32.74 10.09 -20.88
N GLY A 1006 33.52 9.64 -19.88
CA GLY A 1006 33.09 8.59 -18.96
C GLY A 1006 31.82 8.99 -18.19
N VAL A 1007 31.75 10.22 -17.71
CA VAL A 1007 30.55 10.77 -17.03
C VAL A 1007 29.36 10.86 -17.98
N ALA A 1008 29.54 11.38 -19.20
CA ALA A 1008 28.46 11.48 -20.18
C ALA A 1008 27.90 10.11 -20.57
N VAL A 1009 28.79 9.14 -20.83
CA VAL A 1009 28.42 7.75 -21.10
C VAL A 1009 27.70 7.14 -19.90
N GLY A 1010 28.23 7.34 -18.69
CA GLY A 1010 27.63 6.82 -17.46
C GLY A 1010 26.23 7.35 -17.22
N LEU A 1011 26.02 8.66 -17.38
CA LEU A 1011 24.70 9.30 -17.27
C LEU A 1011 23.73 8.73 -18.31
N LEU A 1012 24.15 8.64 -19.58
CA LEU A 1012 23.32 8.12 -20.67
C LEU A 1012 22.91 6.66 -20.40
N VAL A 1013 23.86 5.79 -20.09
CA VAL A 1013 23.61 4.37 -19.81
C VAL A 1013 22.73 4.22 -18.57
N GLY A 1014 23.04 4.93 -17.50
CA GLY A 1014 22.25 4.91 -16.26
C GLY A 1014 20.80 5.32 -16.48
N LEU A 1015 20.56 6.42 -17.19
CA LEU A 1015 19.21 6.91 -17.52
C LEU A 1015 18.47 5.95 -18.46
N LEU A 1016 19.14 5.42 -19.48
CA LEU A 1016 18.53 4.48 -20.42
C LEU A 1016 18.06 3.22 -19.70
N VAL A 1017 18.94 2.61 -18.90
CA VAL A 1017 18.61 1.40 -18.13
C VAL A 1017 17.52 1.71 -17.10
N ALA A 1018 17.59 2.84 -16.41
CA ALA A 1018 16.56 3.24 -15.45
C ALA A 1018 15.18 3.38 -16.10
N ARG A 1019 15.11 3.97 -17.30
CA ARG A 1019 13.85 4.15 -18.03
C ARG A 1019 13.27 2.83 -18.54
N THR A 1020 14.11 1.87 -18.91
CA THR A 1020 13.66 0.58 -19.46
C THR A 1020 13.39 -0.47 -18.39
N THR A 1021 14.04 -0.39 -17.23
CA THR A 1021 13.91 -1.38 -16.14
C THR A 1021 13.15 -0.85 -14.93
N GLY A 1022 13.17 0.46 -14.66
CA GLY A 1022 12.56 1.05 -13.45
C GLY A 1022 11.09 0.71 -13.25
N PRO A 1023 10.21 0.91 -14.25
CA PRO A 1023 8.80 0.56 -14.14
C PRO A 1023 8.54 -0.94 -13.90
N LEU A 1024 9.47 -1.82 -14.28
CA LEU A 1024 9.34 -3.27 -14.20
C LEU A 1024 9.88 -3.86 -12.90
N VAL A 1025 10.78 -3.15 -12.21
CA VAL A 1025 11.41 -3.63 -10.97
C VAL A 1025 10.68 -3.13 -9.72
N ILE A 1026 9.88 -2.07 -9.82
CA ILE A 1026 9.12 -1.56 -8.68
C ILE A 1026 7.87 -2.41 -8.47
N LEU A 1027 7.81 -3.08 -7.32
CA LEU A 1027 6.70 -3.92 -6.89
C LEU A 1027 6.02 -3.34 -5.64
N THR A 1028 4.77 -3.73 -5.43
CA THR A 1028 4.05 -3.54 -4.17
C THR A 1028 4.48 -4.59 -3.15
N PRO A 1029 4.17 -4.43 -1.85
CA PRO A 1029 4.38 -5.47 -0.84
C PRO A 1029 3.68 -6.81 -1.17
N SER A 1030 2.60 -6.78 -1.96
CA SER A 1030 1.87 -7.97 -2.41
C SER A 1030 2.48 -8.66 -3.63
N ALA A 1031 3.74 -8.34 -3.98
CA ALA A 1031 4.43 -8.87 -5.17
C ALA A 1031 3.73 -8.56 -6.51
N SER A 1032 2.83 -7.57 -6.52
CA SER A 1032 2.12 -7.11 -7.70
C SER A 1032 2.73 -5.83 -8.25
N ARG A 1033 2.34 -5.47 -9.48
CA ARG A 1033 2.68 -4.15 -10.02
C ARG A 1033 1.92 -3.07 -9.28
N PRO A 1034 2.55 -1.92 -9.02
CA PRO A 1034 1.84 -0.77 -8.46
C PRO A 1034 0.75 -0.33 -9.44
N VAL A 1035 -0.43 -0.05 -8.91
CA VAL A 1035 -1.51 0.60 -9.64
C VAL A 1035 -1.64 2.00 -9.05
N PRO A 1036 -1.35 3.06 -9.82
CA PRO A 1036 -1.00 3.06 -11.24
C PRO A 1036 0.47 2.68 -11.50
N PRO A 1037 0.82 2.25 -12.73
CA PRO A 1037 2.18 1.80 -13.07
C PRO A 1037 3.24 2.85 -12.73
N ALA A 1038 4.40 2.43 -12.21
CA ALA A 1038 5.46 3.36 -11.83
C ALA A 1038 6.04 4.11 -13.04
N LEU A 1039 6.01 5.44 -13.00
CA LEU A 1039 6.63 6.28 -14.02
C LEU A 1039 8.05 6.66 -13.62
N THR A 1040 9.03 6.43 -14.51
CA THR A 1040 10.43 6.75 -14.23
C THR A 1040 10.63 8.23 -13.93
N THR A 1041 11.01 8.54 -12.69
CA THR A 1041 11.36 9.90 -12.25
C THR A 1041 12.85 9.99 -11.95
N THR A 1042 13.45 11.13 -12.30
CA THR A 1042 14.88 11.39 -12.09
C THR A 1042 15.02 12.61 -11.21
N ASP A 1043 15.59 12.43 -10.02
CA ASP A 1043 16.05 13.56 -9.21
C ASP A 1043 17.39 14.05 -9.75
N TRP A 1044 17.35 15.14 -10.51
CA TRP A 1044 18.52 15.67 -11.21
C TRP A 1044 19.60 16.17 -10.26
N LEU A 1045 19.23 16.66 -9.08
CA LEU A 1045 20.18 17.24 -8.13
C LEU A 1045 21.22 16.22 -7.63
N PRO A 1046 20.84 15.05 -7.07
CA PRO A 1046 21.80 14.05 -6.65
C PRO A 1046 22.51 13.38 -7.85
N VAL A 1047 21.82 13.15 -8.98
CA VAL A 1047 22.43 12.55 -10.18
C VAL A 1047 23.55 13.41 -10.74
N LEU A 1048 23.29 14.70 -10.98
CA LEU A 1048 24.30 15.65 -11.47
C LEU A 1048 25.34 15.94 -10.39
N GLY A 1049 24.94 15.95 -9.11
CA GLY A 1049 25.84 16.10 -7.97
C GLY A 1049 26.91 15.01 -7.90
N THR A 1050 26.53 13.72 -7.99
CA THR A 1050 27.51 12.63 -7.97
C THR A 1050 28.40 12.61 -9.21
N ALA A 1051 27.83 12.86 -10.39
CA ALA A 1051 28.57 13.00 -11.64
C ALA A 1051 29.62 14.13 -11.55
N ALA A 1052 29.23 15.30 -11.02
CA ALA A 1052 30.12 16.45 -10.84
C ALA A 1052 31.22 16.17 -9.80
N ILE A 1053 30.90 15.53 -8.68
CA ILE A 1053 31.87 15.15 -7.65
C ILE A 1053 32.92 14.20 -8.22
N LEU A 1054 32.49 13.16 -8.94
CA LEU A 1054 33.40 12.20 -9.56
C LEU A 1054 34.28 12.85 -10.63
N LEU A 1055 33.71 13.74 -11.45
CA LEU A 1055 34.46 14.52 -12.43
C LEU A 1055 35.50 15.42 -11.73
N ALA A 1056 35.08 16.23 -10.76
CA ALA A 1056 35.95 17.15 -10.03
C ALA A 1056 37.11 16.41 -9.36
N LEU A 1057 36.82 15.28 -8.71
CA LEU A 1057 37.83 14.43 -8.09
C LEU A 1057 38.85 13.90 -9.11
N THR A 1058 38.40 13.39 -10.26
CA THR A 1058 39.32 12.91 -11.31
C THR A 1058 40.24 14.02 -11.78
N LEU A 1059 39.71 15.24 -11.96
CA LEU A 1059 40.47 16.42 -12.36
C LEU A 1059 41.46 16.88 -11.28
N VAL A 1060 41.04 16.90 -10.01
CA VAL A 1060 41.92 17.25 -8.87
C VAL A 1060 43.09 16.26 -8.78
N MET A 1061 42.82 14.97 -8.92
CA MET A 1061 43.85 13.93 -8.89
C MET A 1061 44.79 14.01 -10.09
N ALA A 1062 44.27 14.29 -11.29
CA ALA A 1062 45.08 14.58 -12.47
C ALA A 1062 45.99 15.80 -12.25
N GLY A 1063 45.46 16.87 -11.62
CA GLY A 1063 46.21 18.08 -11.27
C GLY A 1063 47.33 17.83 -10.26
N LEU A 1064 47.08 17.00 -9.24
CA LEU A 1064 48.10 16.57 -8.27
C LEU A 1064 49.25 15.78 -8.95
N VAL A 1065 48.95 14.96 -9.95
CA VAL A 1065 50.00 14.32 -10.75
C VAL A 1065 50.74 15.33 -11.63
N ALA A 1066 50.02 16.24 -12.27
CA ALA A 1066 50.62 17.26 -13.12
C ALA A 1066 51.58 18.19 -12.33
N THR A 1067 51.28 18.51 -11.07
CA THR A 1067 52.14 19.33 -10.20
C THR A 1067 53.37 18.57 -9.72
N THR A 1068 53.24 17.29 -9.35
CA THR A 1068 54.36 16.44 -8.89
C THR A 1068 55.28 15.97 -10.03
N MET A 1069 54.89 16.17 -11.29
CA MET A 1069 55.69 15.79 -12.46
C MET A 1069 57.02 16.54 -12.60
N ARG A 1070 57.08 17.82 -12.21
CA ARG A 1070 58.32 18.63 -12.33
C ARG A 1070 59.51 17.98 -11.63
N GLN A 1071 59.29 17.50 -10.41
CA GLN A 1071 60.32 16.86 -9.59
C GLN A 1071 60.71 15.47 -10.14
N ARG A 1072 59.73 14.71 -10.66
CA ARG A 1072 59.97 13.37 -11.21
C ARG A 1072 60.69 13.39 -12.56
N LEU A 1073 60.43 14.40 -13.40
CA LEU A 1073 61.12 14.61 -14.66
C LEU A 1073 62.60 14.94 -14.44
N ALA A 1074 62.90 15.83 -13.48
CA ALA A 1074 64.29 16.15 -13.12
C ALA A 1074 65.06 14.92 -12.60
N ALA A 1075 64.42 14.11 -11.74
CA ALA A 1075 65.03 12.88 -11.23
C ALA A 1075 65.21 11.79 -12.32
N ALA A 1076 64.30 11.70 -13.29
CA ALA A 1076 64.41 10.76 -14.39
C ALA A 1076 65.51 11.14 -15.39
N GLN A 1077 65.67 12.44 -15.67
CA GLN A 1077 66.76 12.95 -16.53
C GLN A 1077 68.14 12.65 -15.92
N LEU A 1078 68.30 12.80 -14.60
CA LEU A 1078 69.53 12.45 -13.89
C LEU A 1078 69.87 10.96 -13.96
N ARG A 1079 68.86 10.07 -13.96
CA ARG A 1079 69.06 8.62 -14.09
C ARG A 1079 69.41 8.19 -15.51
N ILE A 1080 68.77 8.77 -16.51
CA ILE A 1080 69.07 8.49 -17.93
C ILE A 1080 70.50 8.97 -18.28
N GLY A 1081 70.99 10.02 -17.60
CA GLY A 1081 72.37 10.49 -17.73
C GLY A 1081 73.41 9.61 -17.02
N ALA A 1082 73.02 8.73 -16.09
CA ALA A 1082 73.92 7.86 -15.34
C ALA A 1082 74.14 6.46 -15.97
N ASP A 1083 73.29 6.08 -16.93
CA ASP A 1083 73.43 4.86 -17.75
C ASP A 1083 74.22 5.12 -19.06
N ARG A 1084 74.81 6.32 -19.21
CA ARG A 1084 75.86 6.63 -20.18
C ARG A 1084 77.19 6.68 -19.46
#